data_AF-A0A3M3YNX1-F1
#
_entry.id   AF-A0A3M3YNX1-F1
#
_cell.length_a   1.000
_cell.length_b   1.000
_cell.length_c   1.000
_cell.angle_alpha   90.00
_cell.angle_beta   90.00
_cell.angle_gamma   90.00
#
_symmetry.space_group_name_H-M   'P 1'
#
loop_
_entity.id
_entity.type
_entity.pdbx_description
1 polymer ?
#
loop_
_entity_poly.entity_id
_entity_poly.type
_entity_poly.pdbx_seq_one_letter_code
_entity_poly.pdbx_strand_id
1 'polypeptide(L)'
;MTRTQHLRACHLCEAICGLAIETVTEPGAAPQITSIKGDPLDTFSRGHICPKAVALQDIQNDPDRLRQPMLRTGDQWQPIEWQAAFDLVAERLYAIQQQHGQNAVAVYQGNPSVHNYGLMTHSNYFLGLLKTRNRFSATSVDQLPHHLTSFLMYGHGMLLPIPDIDHTDFMLILGGNPLASNGSIMTVPDVEKRLKAIQQRGGKLVVVDPRRSETAAIADQHLFVRPGGDAALLFGLLNTLFEEGLTRESHLPVDGLDHVRHSIAGFSAEAMSPRCGIAAVQIRQLARDFAGADTAVCYGRMGVSTQAFGTLCHWLAQLINLVTGNLDRVGGTLCTEPAVDLVSSTSGGHFNVWQSRVSGLPEYGGELPVSALAEEMLVEGQGQVRALVTVAGNPVLSTPNGRQLDQALEGLEFMLSIDLYINETTRHADLILPSTSALENDHYDTTFNTLAVRNVTRFNRAIFDKPEGALHDWEIFVGLAASFAAKAQRELKPTVPPAQMIDRVLRAGRYGAASPHNLSLETLASHPHGMDLGALKPNLTDRLKTANGRIQAAPEVIMADLVRFAADAGPRFGEKAGQLLLIGRRHVRSNNSWMHNYHRLVKGKPRHQLLMHPDDLSHRGLSDGQQVRVSSRVGVIEVEVLGSLDMMPGVVSLPHGWGHSRSGVKMEIARNQPGVSANDLTDERQLDELSGNAALNGVPVQVASC
;
A
#
# COMPACT_ATOMS: atom_id res chain seq x y z
N MET A 1 40.00 10.61 -11.64
CA MET A 1 38.57 10.29 -11.83
C MET A 1 38.41 8.80 -11.61
N THR A 2 37.78 8.40 -10.52
CA THR A 2 37.56 6.98 -10.18
C THR A 2 36.12 6.61 -10.54
N ARG A 3 35.93 5.52 -11.28
CA ARG A 3 34.61 4.95 -11.58
C ARG A 3 34.38 3.74 -10.69
N THR A 4 33.23 3.72 -10.01
CA THR A 4 32.83 2.62 -9.14
C THR A 4 31.44 2.16 -9.52
N GLN A 5 31.25 0.84 -9.61
CA GLN A 5 29.94 0.24 -9.78
C GLN A 5 29.44 -0.28 -8.43
N HIS A 6 28.17 -0.01 -8.14
CA HIS A 6 27.47 -0.42 -6.95
C HIS A 6 26.27 -1.29 -7.32
N LEU A 7 26.03 -2.34 -6.54
CA LEU A 7 24.92 -3.27 -6.73
C LEU A 7 24.00 -3.20 -5.52
N ARG A 8 22.71 -2.96 -5.77
CA ARG A 8 21.67 -2.93 -4.72
C ARG A 8 20.27 -3.03 -5.31
N ALA A 9 19.28 -3.34 -4.48
CA ALA A 9 17.87 -3.24 -4.81
C ALA A 9 17.41 -1.77 -4.87
N CYS A 10 16.46 -1.50 -5.76
CA CYS A 10 15.64 -0.31 -5.77
C CYS A 10 14.68 -0.33 -4.58
N HIS A 11 14.61 0.76 -3.82
CA HIS A 11 13.77 0.88 -2.63
C HIS A 11 12.49 1.71 -2.87
N LEU A 12 12.19 2.09 -4.13
CA LEU A 12 11.08 3.01 -4.43
C LEU A 12 9.71 2.34 -4.43
N CYS A 13 9.65 1.01 -4.61
CA CYS A 13 8.41 0.24 -4.60
C CYS A 13 8.68 -1.21 -4.17
N GLU A 14 7.61 -1.96 -3.94
CA GLU A 14 7.62 -3.35 -3.44
C GLU A 14 8.42 -4.34 -4.31
N ALA A 15 8.60 -4.07 -5.61
CA ALA A 15 9.26 -5.01 -6.52
C ALA A 15 10.76 -5.26 -6.28
N ILE A 16 11.43 -4.43 -5.47
CA ILE A 16 12.84 -4.58 -5.04
C ILE A 16 13.84 -4.92 -6.17
N CYS A 17 13.65 -4.35 -7.37
CA CYS A 17 14.46 -4.67 -8.55
C CYS A 17 15.96 -4.39 -8.33
N GLY A 18 16.83 -5.29 -8.81
CA GLY A 18 18.28 -5.12 -8.79
C GLY A 18 18.78 -4.04 -9.72
N LEU A 19 19.65 -3.18 -9.19
CA LEU A 19 20.26 -2.06 -9.88
C LEU A 19 21.77 -2.20 -9.90
N ALA A 20 22.36 -1.89 -11.05
CA ALA A 20 23.75 -1.52 -11.21
C ALA A 20 23.83 0.02 -11.32
N ILE A 21 24.42 0.66 -10.31
CA ILE A 21 24.56 2.11 -10.21
C ILE A 21 26.04 2.44 -10.39
N GLU A 22 26.37 3.28 -11.36
CA GLU A 22 27.74 3.75 -11.59
C GLU A 22 27.90 5.15 -11.01
N THR A 23 28.98 5.34 -10.25
CA THR A 23 29.41 6.64 -9.73
C THR A 23 30.78 7.02 -10.25
N VAL A 24 30.99 8.32 -10.41
CA VAL A 24 32.26 8.94 -10.73
C VAL A 24 32.69 9.85 -9.58
N THR A 25 33.94 9.73 -9.16
CA THR A 25 34.53 10.63 -8.17
C THR A 25 35.72 11.36 -8.78
N GLU A 26 35.68 12.70 -8.76
CA GLU A 26 36.82 13.56 -9.07
C GLU A 26 37.63 13.87 -7.81
N PRO A 27 38.94 14.14 -7.91
CA PRO A 27 39.75 14.49 -6.74
C PRO A 27 39.15 15.69 -5.99
N GLY A 28 38.84 15.51 -4.71
CA GLY A 28 38.26 16.56 -3.85
C GLY A 28 36.75 16.82 -4.04
N ALA A 29 36.04 16.02 -4.86
CA ALA A 29 34.61 16.15 -5.08
C ALA A 29 33.82 14.94 -4.53
N ALA A 30 32.54 15.16 -4.25
CA ALA A 30 31.62 14.07 -3.91
C ALA A 30 31.35 13.15 -5.12
N PRO A 31 31.13 11.84 -4.90
CA PRO A 31 30.76 10.91 -5.96
C PRO A 31 29.44 11.32 -6.64
N GLN A 32 29.41 11.30 -7.97
CA GLN A 32 28.23 11.63 -8.77
C GLN A 32 27.70 10.40 -9.50
N ILE A 33 26.38 10.22 -9.53
CA ILE A 33 25.72 9.15 -10.29
C ILE A 33 25.79 9.47 -11.77
N THR A 34 26.37 8.58 -12.56
CA THR A 34 26.45 8.73 -14.02
C THR A 34 25.52 7.78 -14.77
N SER A 35 25.15 6.64 -14.16
CA SER A 35 24.27 5.65 -14.77
C SER A 35 23.52 4.84 -13.72
N ILE A 36 22.25 4.54 -14.00
CA ILE A 36 21.43 3.58 -13.25
C ILE A 36 20.83 2.61 -14.27
N LYS A 37 21.19 1.34 -14.16
CA LYS A 37 20.73 0.25 -15.02
C LYS A 37 20.23 -0.91 -14.17
N GLY A 38 19.49 -1.83 -14.78
CA GLY A 38 19.19 -3.10 -14.12
C GLY A 38 20.45 -3.96 -14.01
N ASP A 39 20.59 -4.65 -12.89
CA ASP A 39 21.64 -5.65 -12.69
C ASP A 39 21.24 -6.96 -13.41
N PRO A 40 21.92 -7.36 -14.50
CA PRO A 40 21.55 -8.54 -15.27
C PRO A 40 21.78 -9.85 -14.50
N LEU A 41 22.62 -9.84 -13.46
CA LEU A 41 22.93 -11.00 -12.62
C LEU A 41 22.04 -11.09 -11.38
N ASP A 42 21.20 -10.08 -11.15
CA ASP A 42 20.23 -10.08 -10.07
C ASP A 42 19.31 -11.29 -10.15
N THR A 43 19.29 -12.10 -9.08
CA THR A 43 18.60 -13.39 -9.07
C THR A 43 17.07 -13.28 -9.20
N PHE A 44 16.49 -12.10 -8.96
CA PHE A 44 15.06 -11.92 -8.84
C PHE A 44 14.44 -11.17 -10.02
N SER A 45 15.04 -10.03 -10.37
CA SER A 45 14.64 -9.09 -11.41
C SER A 45 15.36 -9.27 -12.74
N ARG A 46 16.52 -9.94 -12.77
CA ARG A 46 17.25 -10.31 -14.01
C ARG A 46 17.44 -9.13 -14.97
N GLY A 47 17.87 -7.99 -14.44
CA GLY A 47 18.11 -6.77 -15.21
C GLY A 47 16.88 -5.91 -15.52
N HIS A 48 15.68 -6.30 -15.06
CA HIS A 48 14.48 -5.49 -15.24
C HIS A 48 14.50 -4.25 -14.34
N ILE A 49 14.20 -3.07 -14.93
CA ILE A 49 13.92 -1.84 -14.20
C ILE A 49 12.77 -1.06 -14.84
N CYS A 50 12.11 -0.23 -14.05
CA CYS A 50 11.08 0.71 -14.53
C CYS A 50 11.60 2.16 -14.50
N PRO A 51 10.87 3.14 -15.08
CA PRO A 51 11.28 4.54 -15.09
C PRO A 51 11.54 5.15 -13.71
N LYS A 52 10.90 4.64 -12.65
CA LYS A 52 11.13 5.09 -11.26
C LYS A 52 12.58 4.89 -10.83
N ALA A 53 13.20 3.76 -11.19
CA ALA A 53 14.55 3.42 -10.74
C ALA A 53 15.58 4.46 -11.21
N VAL A 54 15.45 4.96 -12.45
CA VAL A 54 16.35 5.97 -13.01
C VAL A 54 16.21 7.34 -12.33
N ALA A 55 15.07 7.61 -11.69
CA ALA A 55 14.81 8.82 -10.93
C ALA A 55 15.41 8.81 -9.51
N LEU A 56 16.10 7.73 -9.11
CA LEU A 56 16.86 7.72 -7.84
C LEU A 56 17.95 8.80 -7.78
N GLN A 57 18.47 9.23 -8.92
CA GLN A 57 19.39 10.37 -8.96
C GLN A 57 18.67 11.70 -8.66
N ASP A 58 17.39 11.81 -9.01
CA ASP A 58 16.61 13.03 -8.86
C ASP A 58 16.33 13.26 -7.37
N ILE A 59 15.93 12.22 -6.62
CA ILE A 59 15.78 12.30 -5.14
C ILE A 59 17.11 12.56 -4.43
N GLN A 60 18.20 11.94 -4.88
CA GLN A 60 19.50 12.12 -4.24
C GLN A 60 19.96 13.57 -4.30
N ASN A 61 19.71 14.22 -5.44
CA ASN A 61 20.18 15.56 -5.75
C ASN A 61 19.09 16.63 -5.65
N ASP A 62 17.91 16.28 -5.10
CA ASP A 62 16.79 17.21 -5.03
C ASP A 62 17.15 18.42 -4.14
N PRO A 63 17.08 19.65 -4.67
CA PRO A 63 17.36 20.87 -3.91
C PRO A 63 16.30 21.16 -2.84
N ASP A 64 15.06 20.70 -3.03
CA ASP A 64 13.96 20.92 -2.08
C ASP A 64 14.00 19.96 -0.89
N ARG A 65 14.83 18.91 -0.96
CA ARG A 65 14.97 17.95 0.13
C ARG A 65 15.59 18.62 1.36
N LEU A 66 14.92 18.52 2.50
CA LEU A 66 15.47 18.97 3.77
C LEU A 66 16.63 18.05 4.19
N ARG A 67 17.68 18.62 4.79
CA ARG A 67 18.92 17.89 5.18
C ARG A 67 19.31 18.09 6.64
N GLN A 68 18.59 18.95 7.35
CA GLN A 68 18.77 19.25 8.77
C GLN A 68 17.40 19.55 9.39
N PRO A 69 17.25 19.44 10.72
CA PRO A 69 15.99 19.77 11.40
C PRO A 69 15.54 21.19 11.08
N MET A 70 14.25 21.36 10.79
CA MET A 70 13.67 22.65 10.43
C MET A 70 12.53 23.00 11.40
N LEU A 71 12.69 24.09 12.14
CA LEU A 71 11.69 24.69 13.00
C LEU A 71 10.88 25.74 12.22
N ARG A 72 9.56 25.70 12.36
CA ARG A 72 8.67 26.72 11.82
C ARG A 72 8.52 27.88 12.81
N THR A 73 8.71 29.11 12.35
CA THR A 73 8.49 30.34 13.13
C THR A 73 7.66 31.31 12.30
N GLY A 74 6.36 31.42 12.61
CA GLY A 74 5.40 32.04 11.69
C GLY A 74 5.38 31.28 10.36
N ASP A 75 5.53 31.98 9.24
CA ASP A 75 5.57 31.39 7.90
C ASP A 75 6.99 30.99 7.43
N GLN A 76 8.00 31.18 8.29
CA GLN A 76 9.40 30.94 7.95
C GLN A 76 9.92 29.63 8.54
N TRP A 77 10.89 29.02 7.86
CA TRP A 77 11.54 27.79 8.28
C TRP A 77 13.00 28.09 8.61
N GLN A 78 13.44 27.72 9.81
CA GLN A 78 14.79 27.97 10.30
C GLN A 78 15.43 26.66 10.73
N PRO A 79 16.71 26.44 10.42
CA PRO A 79 17.41 25.27 10.91
C PRO A 79 17.58 25.31 12.43
N ILE A 80 17.56 24.15 13.05
CA ILE A 80 17.82 23.97 14.48
C ILE A 80 18.70 22.74 14.71
N GLU A 81 19.53 22.78 15.76
CA GLU A 81 20.38 21.66 16.16
C GLU A 81 19.55 20.43 16.57
N TRP A 82 20.05 19.23 16.23
CA TRP A 82 19.35 17.96 16.51
C TRP A 82 18.94 17.78 17.97
N GLN A 83 19.84 18.05 18.92
CA GLN A 83 19.52 17.87 20.34
C GLN A 83 18.42 18.83 20.80
N ALA A 84 18.48 20.10 20.38
CA ALA A 84 17.44 21.08 20.67
C ALA A 84 16.09 20.69 20.03
N ALA A 85 16.13 20.11 18.83
CA ALA A 85 14.95 19.58 18.16
C ALA A 85 14.32 18.43 18.96
N PHE A 86 15.11 17.46 19.44
CA PHE A 86 14.62 16.35 20.26
C PHE A 86 14.05 16.80 21.60
N ASP A 87 14.70 17.75 22.27
CA ASP A 87 14.26 18.28 23.55
C ASP A 87 12.95 19.07 23.42
N LEU A 88 12.81 19.85 22.34
CA LEU A 88 11.56 20.55 22.03
C LEU A 88 10.40 19.57 21.81
N VAL A 89 10.62 18.50 21.05
CA VAL A 89 9.59 17.46 20.85
C VAL A 89 9.20 16.83 22.19
N ALA A 90 10.20 16.44 22.98
CA ALA A 90 9.98 15.82 24.28
C ALA A 90 9.16 16.74 25.20
N GLU A 91 9.51 18.02 25.26
CA GLU A 91 8.80 19.02 26.05
C GLU A 91 7.35 19.20 25.60
N ARG A 92 7.12 19.46 24.31
CA ARG A 92 5.79 19.76 23.77
C ARG A 92 4.85 18.57 23.89
N LEU A 93 5.29 17.38 23.46
CA LEU A 93 4.46 16.18 23.52
C LEU A 93 4.17 15.77 24.97
N TYR A 94 5.16 15.83 25.86
CA TYR A 94 4.93 15.53 27.27
C TYR A 94 3.94 16.50 27.92
N ALA A 95 4.08 17.81 27.69
CA ALA A 95 3.17 18.81 28.22
C ALA A 95 1.71 18.57 27.77
N ILE A 96 1.51 18.31 26.47
CA ILE A 96 0.18 17.99 25.92
C ILE A 96 -0.39 16.72 26.56
N GLN A 97 0.42 15.68 26.78
CA GLN A 97 -0.05 14.47 27.46
C GLN A 97 -0.43 14.70 28.93
N GLN A 98 0.28 15.58 29.65
CA GLN A 98 -0.08 15.92 31.03
C GLN A 98 -1.39 16.68 31.10
N GLN A 99 -1.66 17.57 30.14
CA GLN A 99 -2.85 18.40 30.13
C GLN A 99 -4.09 17.67 29.57
N HIS A 100 -3.92 16.87 28.52
CA HIS A 100 -5.02 16.31 27.73
C HIS A 100 -5.08 14.77 27.71
N GLY A 101 -4.09 14.09 28.31
CA GLY A 101 -3.99 12.64 28.32
C GLY A 101 -3.22 12.05 27.13
N GLN A 102 -2.89 10.76 27.22
CA GLN A 102 -2.00 10.08 26.26
C GLN A 102 -2.55 10.08 24.82
N ASN A 103 -3.86 9.92 24.66
CA ASN A 103 -4.53 9.88 23.35
C ASN A 103 -4.62 11.25 22.67
N ALA A 104 -4.32 12.35 23.37
CA ALA A 104 -4.24 13.68 22.75
C ALA A 104 -3.05 13.81 21.78
N VAL A 105 -2.08 12.88 21.85
CA VAL A 105 -1.01 12.76 20.86
C VAL A 105 -1.34 11.60 19.92
N ALA A 106 -1.57 11.89 18.65
CA ALA A 106 -1.77 10.89 17.61
C ALA A 106 -0.49 10.61 16.83
N VAL A 107 -0.47 9.46 16.14
CA VAL A 107 0.61 9.05 15.25
C VAL A 107 0.03 8.69 13.89
N TYR A 108 0.65 9.17 12.81
CA TYR A 108 0.39 8.69 11.45
C TYR A 108 1.67 8.11 10.82
N GLN A 109 1.63 6.84 10.41
CA GLN A 109 2.72 6.19 9.68
C GLN A 109 2.37 6.02 8.19
N GLY A 110 3.06 6.75 7.32
CA GLY A 110 2.81 6.75 5.88
C GLY A 110 3.69 5.79 5.08
N ASN A 111 3.62 5.91 3.75
CA ASN A 111 4.56 5.30 2.81
C ASN A 111 5.49 6.41 2.28
N PRO A 112 6.82 6.25 2.29
CA PRO A 112 7.52 4.95 2.18
C PRO A 112 8.12 4.34 3.46
N SER A 113 7.49 4.44 4.65
CA SER A 113 8.09 3.89 5.90
C SER A 113 8.52 2.41 5.83
N VAL A 114 7.73 1.56 5.17
CA VAL A 114 8.00 0.13 4.97
C VAL A 114 9.22 -0.18 4.09
N HIS A 115 9.71 0.80 3.34
CA HIS A 115 10.93 0.69 2.50
C HIS A 115 12.21 1.04 3.26
N ASN A 116 12.11 1.34 4.56
CA ASN A 116 13.23 1.69 5.41
C ASN A 116 13.21 0.79 6.65
N TYR A 117 14.11 -0.19 6.69
CA TYR A 117 14.24 -1.11 7.82
C TYR A 117 14.62 -0.43 9.15
N GLY A 118 15.19 0.78 9.13
CA GLY A 118 15.49 1.58 10.31
C GLY A 118 14.20 2.08 10.96
N LEU A 119 13.24 2.58 10.16
CA LEU A 119 11.90 2.89 10.62
C LEU A 119 11.18 1.65 11.17
N MET A 120 11.26 0.51 10.47
CA MET A 120 10.60 -0.73 10.90
C MET A 120 11.13 -1.28 12.23
N THR A 121 12.43 -1.19 12.45
CA THR A 121 13.07 -1.71 13.67
C THR A 121 13.03 -0.73 14.84
N HIS A 122 13.09 0.59 14.58
CA HIS A 122 13.32 1.58 15.64
C HIS A 122 12.14 2.51 15.95
N SER A 123 11.16 2.66 15.06
CA SER A 123 10.07 3.65 15.28
C SER A 123 9.35 3.47 16.61
N ASN A 124 9.11 2.23 17.04
CA ASN A 124 8.42 1.92 18.29
C ASN A 124 9.22 2.22 19.56
N TYR A 125 10.53 2.50 19.50
CA TYR A 125 11.27 2.96 20.69
C TYR A 125 10.80 4.32 21.17
N PHE A 126 10.38 5.19 20.26
CA PHE A 126 9.76 6.48 20.60
C PHE A 126 8.24 6.38 20.57
N LEU A 127 7.65 5.89 19.48
CA LEU A 127 6.19 5.88 19.32
C LEU A 127 5.50 5.01 20.38
N GLY A 128 6.17 3.95 20.87
CA GLY A 128 5.68 3.11 21.96
C GLY A 128 5.74 3.76 23.34
N LEU A 129 6.54 4.83 23.52
CA LEU A 129 6.57 5.63 24.74
C LEU A 129 5.39 6.61 24.80
N LEU A 130 4.80 6.98 23.67
CA LEU A 130 3.63 7.85 23.66
C LEU A 130 2.41 7.18 24.32
N LYS A 131 2.34 5.84 24.32
CA LYS A 131 1.22 5.05 24.91
C LYS A 131 -0.17 5.48 24.40
N THR A 132 -0.20 6.08 23.22
CA THR A 132 -1.44 6.48 22.55
C THR A 132 -2.09 5.30 21.85
N ARG A 133 -3.43 5.27 21.89
CA ARG A 133 -4.28 4.40 21.05
C ARG A 133 -4.62 5.05 19.70
N ASN A 134 -4.40 6.36 19.56
CA ASN A 134 -4.64 7.12 18.34
C ASN A 134 -3.46 6.94 17.37
N ARG A 135 -3.33 5.73 16.84
CA ARG A 135 -2.33 5.37 15.83
C ARG A 135 -3.04 5.10 14.52
N PHE A 136 -2.54 5.68 13.44
CA PHE A 136 -3.11 5.60 12.12
C PHE A 136 -1.99 5.28 11.12
N SER A 137 -2.33 4.68 9.99
CA SER A 137 -1.37 4.45 8.93
C SER A 137 -2.01 4.42 7.55
N ALA A 138 -1.16 4.40 6.52
CA ALA A 138 -1.57 4.19 5.14
C ALA A 138 -2.24 2.81 4.90
N THR A 139 -2.16 1.85 5.85
CA THR A 139 -2.74 0.51 5.72
C THR A 139 -4.25 0.56 5.48
N SER A 140 -4.96 1.47 6.16
CA SER A 140 -6.43 1.66 6.08
C SER A 140 -6.91 2.46 4.86
N VAL A 141 -6.01 2.75 3.91
CA VAL A 141 -6.32 3.26 2.57
C VAL A 141 -5.69 2.39 1.47
N ASP A 142 -5.31 1.16 1.82
CA ASP A 142 -4.65 0.22 0.91
C ASP A 142 -5.04 -1.24 1.24
N GLN A 143 -4.27 -1.93 2.08
CA GLN A 143 -4.31 -3.39 2.19
C GLN A 143 -4.96 -3.94 3.47
N LEU A 144 -5.54 -3.08 4.33
CA LEU A 144 -6.15 -3.50 5.59
C LEU A 144 -7.14 -4.68 5.45
N PRO A 145 -8.06 -4.71 4.46
CA PRO A 145 -8.98 -5.83 4.29
C PRO A 145 -8.28 -7.17 4.05
N HIS A 146 -7.14 -7.16 3.36
CA HIS A 146 -6.35 -8.36 3.07
C HIS A 146 -5.67 -8.89 4.34
N HIS A 147 -5.09 -7.98 5.14
CA HIS A 147 -4.50 -8.34 6.43
C HIS A 147 -5.55 -8.89 7.41
N LEU A 148 -6.70 -8.22 7.53
CA LEU A 148 -7.77 -8.66 8.42
C LEU A 148 -8.33 -10.03 7.99
N THR A 149 -8.52 -10.25 6.68
CA THR A 149 -8.93 -11.56 6.15
C THR A 149 -7.91 -12.64 6.54
N SER A 150 -6.61 -12.42 6.31
CA SER A 150 -5.56 -13.37 6.70
C SER A 150 -5.50 -13.61 8.21
N PHE A 151 -5.70 -12.57 9.04
CA PHE A 151 -5.78 -12.72 10.48
C PHE A 151 -6.95 -13.61 10.89
N LEU A 152 -8.14 -13.37 10.34
CA LEU A 152 -9.35 -14.11 10.68
C LEU A 152 -9.32 -15.56 10.16
N MET A 153 -8.77 -15.81 8.97
CA MET A 153 -8.72 -17.14 8.36
C MET A 153 -7.53 -17.98 8.85
N TYR A 154 -6.36 -17.36 9.04
CA TYR A 154 -5.08 -18.03 9.25
C TYR A 154 -4.40 -17.67 10.58
N GLY A 155 -4.98 -16.75 11.35
CA GLY A 155 -4.50 -16.34 12.67
C GLY A 155 -3.38 -15.30 12.66
N HIS A 156 -2.96 -14.80 11.49
CA HIS A 156 -1.88 -13.82 11.40
C HIS A 156 -2.02 -12.92 10.16
N GLY A 157 -2.00 -11.60 10.34
CA GLY A 157 -2.20 -10.64 9.24
C GLY A 157 -1.17 -10.67 8.11
N MET A 158 0.06 -11.08 8.41
CA MET A 158 1.15 -11.24 7.42
C MET A 158 1.29 -12.66 6.86
N LEU A 159 0.43 -13.61 7.25
CA LEU A 159 0.40 -14.93 6.62
C LEU A 159 -0.50 -14.83 5.38
N LEU A 160 0.12 -14.41 4.27
CA LEU A 160 -0.56 -13.99 3.05
C LEU A 160 -0.17 -14.94 1.91
N PRO A 161 -1.08 -15.83 1.47
CA PRO A 161 -0.89 -16.59 0.23
C PRO A 161 -0.80 -15.64 -0.96
N ILE A 162 0.32 -15.68 -1.68
CA ILE A 162 0.59 -14.87 -2.87
C ILE A 162 0.57 -15.73 -4.13
N PRO A 163 0.29 -15.15 -5.31
CA PRO A 163 0.30 -15.89 -6.58
C PRO A 163 1.64 -16.53 -6.91
N ASP A 164 1.64 -17.82 -7.23
CA ASP A 164 2.76 -18.50 -7.89
C ASP A 164 2.71 -18.26 -9.41
N ILE A 165 2.92 -16.99 -9.79
CA ILE A 165 2.77 -16.48 -11.15
C ILE A 165 3.60 -17.24 -12.21
N ASP A 166 4.70 -17.86 -11.78
CA ASP A 166 5.61 -18.58 -12.68
C ASP A 166 5.09 -19.96 -13.08
N HIS A 167 4.14 -20.53 -12.33
CA HIS A 167 3.63 -21.88 -12.56
C HIS A 167 2.12 -21.95 -12.82
N THR A 168 1.38 -20.85 -12.62
CA THR A 168 -0.09 -20.86 -12.81
C THR A 168 -0.52 -21.01 -14.27
N ASP A 169 -1.64 -21.70 -14.53
CA ASP A 169 -2.22 -21.85 -15.87
C ASP A 169 -3.41 -20.90 -16.11
N PHE A 170 -3.99 -20.34 -15.04
CA PHE A 170 -5.07 -19.37 -15.15
C PHE A 170 -4.93 -18.27 -14.08
N MET A 171 -4.64 -17.06 -14.52
CA MET A 171 -4.49 -15.90 -13.63
C MET A 171 -5.69 -14.97 -13.76
N LEU A 172 -6.53 -14.92 -12.74
CA LEU A 172 -7.61 -13.96 -12.59
C LEU A 172 -7.15 -12.78 -11.73
N ILE A 173 -7.10 -11.59 -12.32
CA ILE A 173 -6.71 -10.35 -11.64
C ILE A 173 -7.93 -9.45 -11.48
N LEU A 174 -8.30 -9.10 -10.24
CA LEU A 174 -9.39 -8.18 -9.93
C LEU A 174 -8.86 -6.85 -9.38
N GLY A 175 -9.21 -5.73 -10.04
CA GLY A 175 -8.87 -4.39 -9.57
C GLY A 175 -7.37 -4.11 -9.41
N GLY A 176 -6.53 -4.92 -10.06
CA GLY A 176 -5.07 -4.86 -9.98
C GLY A 176 -4.45 -4.50 -11.32
N ASN A 177 -3.44 -3.64 -11.31
CA ASN A 177 -2.67 -3.26 -12.50
C ASN A 177 -1.16 -3.45 -12.27
N PRO A 178 -0.66 -4.71 -12.24
CA PRO A 178 0.75 -4.98 -11.99
C PRO A 178 1.71 -4.30 -12.99
N LEU A 179 1.32 -4.03 -14.24
CA LEU A 179 2.17 -3.32 -15.19
C LEU A 179 2.48 -1.88 -14.77
N ALA A 180 1.58 -1.23 -14.03
CA ALA A 180 1.82 0.11 -13.49
C ALA A 180 2.45 0.08 -12.08
N SER A 181 2.07 -0.89 -11.24
CA SER A 181 2.50 -0.95 -9.84
C SER A 181 3.74 -1.80 -9.59
N ASN A 182 4.15 -2.64 -10.54
CA ASN A 182 5.15 -3.71 -10.40
C ASN A 182 4.74 -4.79 -9.36
N GLY A 183 3.47 -5.19 -9.39
CA GLY A 183 2.87 -6.03 -8.35
C GLY A 183 2.40 -5.21 -7.14
N SER A 184 1.66 -5.84 -6.23
CA SER A 184 1.25 -5.26 -4.95
C SER A 184 0.73 -6.38 -4.05
N ILE A 185 1.27 -6.53 -2.83
CA ILE A 185 1.11 -7.77 -2.04
C ILE A 185 1.43 -9.02 -2.90
N MET A 186 2.45 -8.83 -3.73
CA MET A 186 3.00 -9.78 -4.71
C MET A 186 4.25 -9.09 -5.24
N THR A 187 5.33 -9.15 -4.47
CA THR A 187 6.63 -8.63 -4.84
C THR A 187 7.11 -9.39 -6.08
N VAL A 188 7.07 -8.73 -7.25
CA VAL A 188 7.25 -9.37 -8.55
C VAL A 188 7.91 -8.43 -9.57
N PRO A 189 9.25 -8.42 -9.66
CA PRO A 189 9.92 -7.71 -10.74
C PRO A 189 9.70 -8.44 -12.08
N ASP A 190 9.80 -7.68 -13.17
CA ASP A 190 9.63 -8.18 -14.56
C ASP A 190 8.25 -8.79 -14.83
N VAL A 191 7.21 -8.25 -14.17
CA VAL A 191 5.86 -8.81 -14.16
C VAL A 191 5.25 -8.96 -15.56
N GLU A 192 5.55 -8.05 -16.49
CA GLU A 192 5.05 -8.15 -17.87
C GLU A 192 5.53 -9.44 -18.55
N LYS A 193 6.82 -9.78 -18.41
CA LYS A 193 7.34 -11.02 -19.00
C LYS A 193 6.78 -12.26 -18.31
N ARG A 194 6.59 -12.21 -16.99
CA ARG A 194 5.98 -13.32 -16.23
C ARG A 194 4.54 -13.56 -16.65
N LEU A 195 3.74 -12.51 -16.84
CA LEU A 195 2.38 -12.61 -17.37
C LEU A 195 2.35 -13.17 -18.79
N LYS A 196 3.23 -12.68 -19.69
CA LYS A 196 3.38 -13.24 -21.04
C LYS A 196 3.82 -14.71 -21.02
N ALA A 197 4.63 -15.11 -20.04
CA ALA A 197 5.04 -16.50 -19.89
C ALA A 197 3.87 -17.42 -19.52
N ILE A 198 2.80 -16.91 -18.88
CA ILE A 198 1.55 -17.66 -18.65
C ILE A 198 0.92 -18.00 -20.01
N GLN A 199 0.75 -17.00 -20.86
CA GLN A 199 0.16 -17.16 -22.19
C GLN A 199 1.02 -18.07 -23.09
N GLN A 200 2.35 -17.92 -23.04
CA GLN A 200 3.28 -18.73 -23.85
C GLN A 200 3.26 -20.22 -23.51
N ARG A 201 2.97 -20.59 -22.26
CA ARG A 201 2.80 -22.00 -21.84
C ARG A 201 1.37 -22.52 -22.02
N GLY A 202 0.49 -21.75 -22.67
CA GLY A 202 -0.90 -22.13 -22.95
C GLY A 202 -1.89 -21.76 -21.85
N GLY A 203 -1.46 -21.06 -20.81
CA GLY A 203 -2.33 -20.53 -19.77
C GLY A 203 -3.09 -19.27 -20.20
N LYS A 204 -3.99 -18.80 -19.35
CA LYS A 204 -4.90 -17.67 -19.63
C LYS A 204 -4.77 -16.57 -18.56
N LEU A 205 -4.73 -15.32 -19.00
CA LEU A 205 -4.77 -14.12 -18.18
C LEU A 205 -6.13 -13.43 -18.36
N VAL A 206 -6.88 -13.31 -17.26
CA VAL A 206 -8.16 -12.60 -17.23
C VAL A 206 -8.05 -11.44 -16.26
N VAL A 207 -8.46 -10.25 -16.71
CA VAL A 207 -8.45 -9.02 -15.90
C VAL A 207 -9.87 -8.49 -15.77
N VAL A 208 -10.26 -8.22 -14.52
CA VAL A 208 -11.55 -7.61 -14.17
C VAL A 208 -11.27 -6.22 -13.61
N ASP A 209 -11.65 -5.19 -14.36
CA ASP A 209 -11.30 -3.79 -14.06
C ASP A 209 -12.30 -2.84 -14.76
N PRO A 210 -12.85 -1.81 -14.09
CA PRO A 210 -13.68 -0.77 -14.71
C PRO A 210 -12.95 0.06 -15.77
N ARG A 211 -11.63 -0.03 -15.84
CA ARG A 211 -10.79 0.53 -16.90
C ARG A 211 -10.08 -0.62 -17.62
N ARG A 212 -9.99 -0.57 -18.94
CA ARG A 212 -9.04 -1.39 -19.71
C ARG A 212 -7.62 -0.89 -19.44
N SER A 213 -7.08 -1.30 -18.30
CA SER A 213 -5.76 -0.92 -17.80
C SER A 213 -4.63 -1.51 -18.63
N GLU A 214 -3.39 -1.11 -18.33
CA GLU A 214 -2.19 -1.59 -19.02
C GLU A 214 -2.08 -3.13 -18.94
N THR A 215 -2.37 -3.71 -17.77
CA THR A 215 -2.46 -5.17 -17.62
C THR A 215 -3.64 -5.76 -18.41
N ALA A 216 -4.82 -5.14 -18.38
CA ALA A 216 -5.98 -5.61 -19.14
C ALA A 216 -5.74 -5.57 -20.66
N ALA A 217 -4.93 -4.63 -21.15
CA ALA A 217 -4.63 -4.46 -22.56
C ALA A 217 -3.82 -5.64 -23.16
N ILE A 218 -3.07 -6.37 -22.33
CA ILE A 218 -2.32 -7.57 -22.74
C ILE A 218 -3.00 -8.89 -22.34
N ALA A 219 -4.11 -8.81 -21.61
CA ALA A 219 -4.86 -9.98 -21.13
C ALA A 219 -5.60 -10.68 -22.28
N ASP A 220 -5.81 -11.99 -22.14
CA ASP A 220 -6.63 -12.77 -23.08
C ASP A 220 -8.10 -12.37 -22.99
N GLN A 221 -8.52 -11.90 -21.81
CA GLN A 221 -9.87 -11.42 -21.58
C GLN A 221 -9.87 -10.26 -20.58
N HIS A 222 -10.60 -9.21 -20.92
CA HIS A 222 -10.93 -8.12 -20.02
C HIS A 222 -12.44 -8.09 -19.78
N LEU A 223 -12.85 -7.99 -18.53
CA LEU A 223 -14.24 -7.80 -18.13
C LEU A 223 -14.38 -6.46 -17.41
N PHE A 224 -15.26 -5.60 -17.92
CA PHE A 224 -15.69 -4.43 -17.18
C PHE A 224 -16.54 -4.86 -16.00
N VAL A 225 -16.13 -4.44 -14.81
CA VAL A 225 -16.91 -4.57 -13.58
C VAL A 225 -17.34 -3.18 -13.12
N ARG A 226 -18.56 -3.08 -12.61
CA ARG A 226 -19.03 -1.87 -11.94
C ARG A 226 -18.15 -1.60 -10.71
N PRO A 227 -17.58 -0.38 -10.53
CA PRO A 227 -16.89 -0.04 -9.30
C PRO A 227 -17.77 -0.31 -8.07
N GLY A 228 -17.27 -1.05 -7.09
CA GLY A 228 -18.08 -1.49 -5.94
C GLY A 228 -18.75 -2.87 -6.12
N GLY A 229 -18.69 -3.45 -7.33
CA GLY A 229 -19.42 -4.66 -7.71
C GLY A 229 -18.60 -5.96 -7.63
N ASP A 230 -17.33 -5.91 -7.21
CA ASP A 230 -16.42 -7.06 -7.24
C ASP A 230 -16.84 -8.17 -6.28
N ALA A 231 -17.34 -7.82 -5.09
CA ALA A 231 -17.88 -8.81 -4.14
C ALA A 231 -19.03 -9.60 -4.78
N ALA A 232 -19.91 -8.94 -5.52
CA ALA A 232 -21.00 -9.61 -6.24
C ALA A 232 -20.48 -10.57 -7.32
N LEU A 233 -19.48 -10.16 -8.11
CA LEU A 233 -18.83 -11.06 -9.07
C LEU A 233 -18.26 -12.30 -8.37
N LEU A 234 -17.52 -12.11 -7.27
CA LEU A 234 -16.86 -13.18 -6.54
C LEU A 234 -17.86 -14.11 -5.86
N PHE A 235 -18.96 -13.60 -5.30
CA PHE A 235 -20.06 -14.42 -4.79
C PHE A 235 -20.69 -15.26 -5.89
N GLY A 236 -21.03 -14.66 -7.04
CA GLY A 236 -21.61 -15.38 -8.17
C GLY A 236 -20.67 -16.45 -8.72
N LEU A 237 -19.36 -16.19 -8.75
CA LEU A 237 -18.33 -17.15 -9.15
C LEU A 237 -18.25 -18.30 -8.14
N LEU A 238 -18.08 -18.01 -6.85
CA LEU A 238 -17.97 -19.02 -5.79
C LEU A 238 -19.24 -19.88 -5.68
N ASN A 239 -20.41 -19.26 -5.75
CA ASN A 239 -21.69 -19.96 -5.75
C ASN A 239 -21.79 -20.88 -6.98
N THR A 240 -21.41 -20.42 -8.18
CA THR A 240 -21.38 -21.29 -9.38
C THR A 240 -20.47 -22.50 -9.19
N LEU A 241 -19.29 -22.33 -8.56
CA LEU A 241 -18.39 -23.45 -8.26
C LEU A 241 -19.08 -24.51 -7.38
N PHE A 242 -19.88 -24.08 -6.41
CA PHE A 242 -20.65 -24.98 -5.55
C PHE A 242 -21.87 -25.61 -6.24
N GLU A 243 -22.65 -24.82 -6.99
CA GLU A 243 -23.85 -25.26 -7.71
C GLU A 243 -23.53 -26.30 -8.78
N GLU A 244 -22.45 -26.08 -9.54
CA GLU A 244 -22.07 -26.94 -10.66
C GLU A 244 -21.12 -28.08 -10.27
N GLY A 245 -20.76 -28.20 -8.97
CA GLY A 245 -19.89 -29.26 -8.48
C GLY A 245 -18.44 -29.17 -8.98
N LEU A 246 -17.94 -27.95 -9.18
CA LEU A 246 -16.61 -27.67 -9.75
C LEU A 246 -15.50 -27.54 -8.69
N THR A 247 -15.78 -27.90 -7.44
CA THR A 247 -14.83 -27.87 -6.33
C THR A 247 -13.89 -29.08 -6.34
N ARG A 248 -12.71 -28.95 -5.73
CA ARG A 248 -11.75 -30.04 -5.50
C ARG A 248 -11.66 -30.34 -4.00
N GLU A 249 -11.33 -31.58 -3.65
CA GLU A 249 -11.04 -31.93 -2.25
C GLU A 249 -9.82 -31.14 -1.77
N SER A 250 -9.93 -30.53 -0.59
CA SER A 250 -8.86 -29.76 0.02
C SER A 250 -7.91 -30.68 0.79
N HIS A 251 -6.60 -30.57 0.54
CA HIS A 251 -5.57 -31.20 1.40
C HIS A 251 -5.34 -30.43 2.71
N LEU A 252 -5.87 -29.22 2.82
CA LEU A 252 -5.73 -28.35 3.99
C LEU A 252 -6.80 -28.65 5.04
N PRO A 253 -6.47 -28.51 6.35
CA PRO A 253 -7.45 -28.59 7.41
C PRO A 253 -8.32 -27.34 7.42
N VAL A 254 -9.62 -27.49 7.16
CA VAL A 254 -10.58 -26.38 7.04
C VAL A 254 -11.77 -26.62 7.96
N ASP A 255 -12.28 -25.53 8.56
CA ASP A 255 -13.56 -25.48 9.27
C ASP A 255 -14.50 -24.46 8.63
N GLY A 256 -15.81 -24.70 8.73
CA GLY A 256 -16.85 -23.73 8.36
C GLY A 256 -17.21 -23.65 6.87
N LEU A 257 -16.60 -24.46 5.99
CA LEU A 257 -16.86 -24.39 4.55
C LEU A 257 -18.32 -24.70 4.17
N ASP A 258 -18.93 -25.67 4.83
CA ASP A 258 -20.36 -25.97 4.63
C ASP A 258 -21.25 -24.79 5.04
N HIS A 259 -20.89 -24.09 6.13
CA HIS A 259 -21.63 -22.91 6.56
C HIS A 259 -21.54 -21.78 5.52
N VAL A 260 -20.38 -21.59 4.89
CA VAL A 260 -20.24 -20.67 3.75
C VAL A 260 -21.16 -21.06 2.61
N ARG A 261 -21.10 -22.32 2.15
CA ARG A 261 -21.91 -22.84 1.04
C ARG A 261 -23.40 -22.57 1.26
N HIS A 262 -23.91 -22.82 2.46
CA HIS A 262 -25.32 -22.56 2.79
C HIS A 262 -25.64 -21.06 2.82
N SER A 263 -24.76 -20.25 3.41
CA SER A 263 -25.00 -18.82 3.61
C SER A 263 -25.00 -18.01 2.31
N ILE A 264 -24.27 -18.46 1.29
CA ILE A 264 -24.19 -17.77 -0.01
C ILE A 264 -25.10 -18.39 -1.09
N ALA A 265 -25.95 -19.36 -0.74
CA ALA A 265 -26.78 -20.08 -1.71
C ALA A 265 -27.68 -19.16 -2.54
N GLY A 266 -28.13 -18.03 -1.96
CA GLY A 266 -28.93 -17.02 -2.66
C GLY A 266 -28.13 -16.06 -3.56
N PHE A 267 -26.80 -16.10 -3.54
CA PHE A 267 -25.94 -15.21 -4.32
C PHE A 267 -25.52 -15.85 -5.65
N SER A 268 -26.51 -16.31 -6.43
CA SER A 268 -26.28 -16.91 -7.74
C SER A 268 -25.70 -15.93 -8.75
N ALA A 269 -25.14 -16.45 -9.85
CA ALA A 269 -24.65 -15.64 -10.97
C ALA A 269 -25.74 -14.68 -11.49
N GLU A 270 -27.00 -15.13 -11.56
CA GLU A 270 -28.14 -14.33 -12.00
C GLU A 270 -28.48 -13.21 -11.01
N ALA A 271 -28.44 -13.49 -9.71
CA ALA A 271 -28.70 -12.49 -8.68
C ALA A 271 -27.60 -11.43 -8.62
N MET A 272 -26.35 -11.83 -8.86
CA MET A 272 -25.18 -10.95 -8.75
C MET A 272 -24.89 -10.16 -10.03
N SER A 273 -25.30 -10.67 -11.21
CA SER A 273 -25.06 -10.04 -12.51
C SER A 273 -25.47 -8.55 -12.58
N PRO A 274 -26.66 -8.12 -12.11
CA PRO A 274 -27.03 -6.71 -12.14
C PRO A 274 -26.19 -5.80 -11.22
N ARG A 275 -25.63 -6.37 -10.13
CA ARG A 275 -24.81 -5.65 -9.14
C ARG A 275 -23.40 -5.41 -9.67
N CYS A 276 -22.77 -6.42 -10.26
CA CYS A 276 -21.40 -6.31 -10.79
C CYS A 276 -21.34 -5.78 -12.23
N GLY A 277 -22.45 -5.80 -12.98
CA GLY A 277 -22.49 -5.36 -14.37
C GLY A 277 -21.90 -6.35 -15.39
N ILE A 278 -21.65 -7.60 -14.97
CA ILE A 278 -21.17 -8.69 -15.85
C ILE A 278 -22.32 -9.67 -16.03
N ALA A 279 -22.55 -10.14 -17.26
CA ALA A 279 -23.67 -11.04 -17.55
C ALA A 279 -23.52 -12.38 -16.79
N ALA A 280 -24.62 -12.92 -16.25
CA ALA A 280 -24.61 -14.18 -15.50
C ALA A 280 -23.92 -15.33 -16.25
N VAL A 281 -24.14 -15.42 -17.58
CA VAL A 281 -23.48 -16.42 -18.43
C VAL A 281 -21.95 -16.27 -18.44
N GLN A 282 -21.43 -15.05 -18.39
CA GLN A 282 -19.99 -14.78 -18.32
C GLN A 282 -19.43 -15.10 -16.94
N ILE A 283 -20.19 -14.85 -15.87
CA ILE A 283 -19.80 -15.25 -14.51
C ILE A 283 -19.68 -16.78 -14.43
N ARG A 284 -20.68 -17.51 -14.94
CA ARG A 284 -20.65 -18.98 -14.97
C ARG A 284 -19.51 -19.51 -15.83
N GLN A 285 -19.29 -18.92 -17.00
CA GLN A 285 -18.17 -19.30 -17.86
C GLN A 285 -16.81 -19.04 -17.19
N LEU A 286 -16.66 -17.91 -16.49
CA LEU A 286 -15.44 -17.61 -15.75
C LEU A 286 -15.18 -18.63 -14.64
N ALA A 287 -16.22 -19.06 -13.91
CA ALA A 287 -16.08 -20.11 -12.90
C ALA A 287 -15.65 -21.46 -13.51
N ARG A 288 -16.23 -21.83 -14.66
CA ARG A 288 -15.87 -23.06 -15.40
C ARG A 288 -14.44 -23.01 -15.94
N ASP A 289 -14.05 -21.90 -16.57
CA ASP A 289 -12.70 -21.69 -17.07
C ASP A 289 -11.67 -21.77 -15.94
N PHE A 290 -11.96 -21.11 -14.81
CA PHE A 290 -11.09 -21.09 -13.64
C PHE A 290 -10.92 -22.49 -13.01
N ALA A 291 -12.02 -23.24 -12.83
CA ALA A 291 -11.98 -24.58 -12.26
C ALA A 291 -11.41 -25.64 -13.22
N GLY A 292 -11.56 -25.41 -14.53
CA GLY A 292 -11.09 -26.30 -15.60
C GLY A 292 -9.57 -26.22 -15.84
N ALA A 293 -8.91 -25.14 -15.41
CA ALA A 293 -7.45 -25.04 -15.48
C ALA A 293 -6.78 -25.98 -14.46
N ASP A 294 -5.63 -26.57 -14.81
CA ASP A 294 -4.88 -27.47 -13.92
C ASP A 294 -4.49 -26.75 -12.62
N THR A 295 -3.96 -25.53 -12.76
CA THR A 295 -3.68 -24.60 -11.67
C THR A 295 -4.23 -23.20 -11.97
N ALA A 296 -4.81 -22.54 -10.97
CA ALA A 296 -5.40 -21.21 -11.15
C ALA A 296 -5.20 -20.32 -9.92
N VAL A 297 -5.22 -19.01 -10.13
CA VAL A 297 -5.08 -18.01 -9.08
C VAL A 297 -6.14 -16.93 -9.23
N CYS A 298 -6.91 -16.71 -8.16
CA CYS A 298 -7.75 -15.53 -7.96
C CYS A 298 -7.00 -14.51 -7.11
N TYR A 299 -6.62 -13.38 -7.70
CA TYR A 299 -5.81 -12.33 -7.08
C TYR A 299 -6.52 -10.97 -7.19
N GLY A 300 -6.71 -10.30 -6.06
CA GLY A 300 -7.33 -8.97 -5.98
C GLY A 300 -6.41 -7.95 -5.33
N ARG A 301 -6.43 -6.69 -5.80
CA ARG A 301 -5.66 -5.57 -5.18
C ARG A 301 -6.46 -4.27 -5.06
N MET A 302 -5.80 -3.11 -5.07
CA MET A 302 -6.35 -1.79 -4.71
C MET A 302 -7.81 -1.55 -5.14
N GLY A 303 -8.17 -1.90 -6.38
CA GLY A 303 -9.54 -1.76 -6.89
C GLY A 303 -10.57 -2.52 -6.05
N VAL A 304 -10.23 -3.71 -5.55
CA VAL A 304 -11.08 -4.47 -4.65
C VAL A 304 -10.86 -4.19 -3.16
N SER A 305 -9.70 -3.67 -2.75
CA SER A 305 -9.46 -3.35 -1.33
C SER A 305 -10.14 -2.05 -0.91
N THR A 306 -10.14 -1.03 -1.76
CA THR A 306 -10.59 0.33 -1.41
C THR A 306 -12.02 0.59 -1.90
N GLN A 307 -12.95 -0.26 -1.46
CA GLN A 307 -14.39 -0.18 -1.71
C GLN A 307 -15.19 -0.65 -0.48
N ALA A 308 -16.53 -0.53 -0.50
CA ALA A 308 -17.42 -0.77 0.64
C ALA A 308 -17.52 -2.23 1.14
N PHE A 309 -17.03 -3.19 0.36
CA PHE A 309 -16.98 -4.62 0.72
C PHE A 309 -15.61 -5.22 0.42
N GLY A 310 -14.55 -4.45 0.67
CA GLY A 310 -13.18 -4.89 0.42
C GLY A 310 -12.81 -6.14 1.22
N THR A 311 -13.30 -6.28 2.46
CA THR A 311 -13.03 -7.48 3.26
C THR A 311 -13.69 -8.72 2.67
N LEU A 312 -14.95 -8.61 2.23
CA LEU A 312 -15.62 -9.72 1.53
C LEU A 312 -14.90 -10.12 0.24
N CYS A 313 -14.40 -9.16 -0.54
CA CYS A 313 -13.67 -9.46 -1.77
C CYS A 313 -12.43 -10.33 -1.50
N HIS A 314 -11.62 -9.97 -0.49
CA HIS A 314 -10.42 -10.73 -0.16
C HIS A 314 -10.75 -12.10 0.44
N TRP A 315 -11.75 -12.19 1.32
CA TRP A 315 -12.25 -13.47 1.84
C TRP A 315 -12.74 -14.40 0.73
N LEU A 316 -13.54 -13.89 -0.21
CA LEU A 316 -14.04 -14.67 -1.34
C LEU A 316 -12.92 -15.11 -2.27
N ALA A 317 -11.91 -14.28 -2.54
CA ALA A 317 -10.75 -14.68 -3.33
C ALA A 317 -9.99 -15.84 -2.67
N GLN A 318 -9.80 -15.80 -1.35
CA GLN A 318 -9.18 -16.91 -0.60
C GLN A 318 -10.04 -18.17 -0.66
N LEU A 319 -11.37 -18.05 -0.50
CA LEU A 319 -12.28 -19.19 -0.62
C LEU A 319 -12.30 -19.79 -2.03
N ILE A 320 -12.29 -18.98 -3.08
CA ILE A 320 -12.22 -19.46 -4.47
C ILE A 320 -10.93 -20.27 -4.67
N ASN A 321 -9.78 -19.73 -4.27
CA ASN A 321 -8.52 -20.46 -4.33
C ASN A 321 -8.57 -21.76 -3.49
N LEU A 322 -9.19 -21.73 -2.31
CA LEU A 322 -9.34 -22.89 -1.44
C LEU A 322 -10.20 -23.99 -2.07
N VAL A 323 -11.43 -23.67 -2.50
CA VAL A 323 -12.40 -24.68 -2.96
C VAL A 323 -12.05 -25.26 -4.32
N THR A 324 -11.21 -24.60 -5.11
CA THR A 324 -10.68 -25.15 -6.36
C THR A 324 -9.34 -25.87 -6.16
N GLY A 325 -8.89 -26.06 -4.91
CA GLY A 325 -7.65 -26.76 -4.58
C GLY A 325 -6.38 -26.05 -5.04
N ASN A 326 -6.41 -24.72 -5.11
CA ASN A 326 -5.30 -23.86 -5.51
C ASN A 326 -4.67 -23.08 -4.33
N LEU A 327 -5.26 -23.12 -3.13
CA LEU A 327 -4.61 -22.60 -1.93
C LEU A 327 -3.54 -23.58 -1.44
N ASP A 328 -2.35 -23.05 -1.13
CA ASP A 328 -1.16 -23.79 -0.70
C ASP A 328 -0.70 -24.87 -1.68
N ARG A 329 -0.71 -24.55 -2.98
CA ARG A 329 -0.32 -25.44 -4.08
C ARG A 329 0.55 -24.70 -5.10
N VAL A 330 1.56 -25.40 -5.66
CA VAL A 330 2.37 -24.90 -6.79
C VAL A 330 1.46 -24.61 -7.99
N GLY A 331 1.64 -23.44 -8.62
CA GLY A 331 0.75 -22.87 -9.65
C GLY A 331 -0.53 -22.23 -9.12
N GLY A 332 -0.81 -22.36 -7.82
CA GLY A 332 -1.87 -21.67 -7.11
C GLY A 332 -1.33 -20.48 -6.30
N THR A 333 -1.84 -20.31 -5.08
CA THR A 333 -1.32 -19.31 -4.12
C THR A 333 -0.54 -19.98 -3.00
N LEU A 334 0.64 -19.45 -2.68
CA LEU A 334 1.59 -20.02 -1.71
C LEU A 334 2.07 -18.95 -0.72
N CYS A 335 2.50 -19.37 0.47
CA CYS A 335 3.18 -18.49 1.41
C CYS A 335 4.70 -18.57 1.26
N THR A 336 5.37 -17.46 1.51
CA THR A 336 6.84 -17.37 1.44
C THR A 336 7.54 -18.02 2.62
N GLU A 337 8.82 -18.37 2.45
CA GLU A 337 9.74 -18.76 3.51
C GLU A 337 10.89 -17.75 3.55
N PRO A 338 10.65 -16.52 4.02
CA PRO A 338 11.66 -15.47 3.98
C PRO A 338 12.77 -15.76 5.01
N ALA A 339 13.97 -15.25 4.75
CA ALA A 339 15.10 -15.41 5.68
C ALA A 339 14.88 -14.67 7.01
N VAL A 340 14.19 -13.53 6.98
CA VAL A 340 13.63 -12.86 8.15
C VAL A 340 12.12 -13.06 8.12
N ASP A 341 11.62 -13.96 8.99
CA ASP A 341 10.20 -14.36 9.01
C ASP A 341 9.39 -13.55 10.03
N LEU A 342 8.61 -12.60 9.53
CA LEU A 342 7.72 -11.75 10.34
C LEU A 342 6.55 -12.54 10.95
N VAL A 343 6.08 -13.62 10.30
CA VAL A 343 4.99 -14.45 10.82
C VAL A 343 5.43 -15.26 12.04
N SER A 344 6.69 -15.69 12.04
CA SER A 344 7.27 -16.45 13.15
C SER A 344 7.72 -15.56 14.33
N SER A 345 7.93 -14.26 14.09
CA SER A 345 8.51 -13.34 15.07
C SER A 345 7.54 -12.31 15.65
N THR A 346 6.30 -12.26 15.18
CA THR A 346 5.27 -11.32 15.65
C THR A 346 3.97 -12.04 16.03
N SER A 347 3.07 -11.35 16.75
CA SER A 347 1.85 -11.94 17.29
C SER A 347 0.67 -12.00 16.31
N GLY A 348 0.81 -11.46 15.10
CA GLY A 348 -0.27 -11.44 14.08
C GLY A 348 -1.29 -10.33 14.19
N GLY A 349 -1.30 -9.60 15.31
CA GLY A 349 -2.21 -8.47 15.57
C GLY A 349 -3.41 -8.85 16.43
N HIS A 350 -4.32 -7.90 16.59
CA HIS A 350 -5.64 -8.08 17.18
C HIS A 350 -6.64 -7.22 16.40
N PHE A 351 -7.93 -7.43 16.64
CA PHE A 351 -9.01 -6.76 15.92
C PHE A 351 -10.08 -6.28 16.90
N ASN A 352 -10.52 -5.05 16.72
CA ASN A 352 -11.63 -4.40 17.41
C ASN A 352 -11.53 -4.47 18.95
N VAL A 353 -10.30 -4.40 19.50
CA VAL A 353 -10.09 -4.37 20.96
C VAL A 353 -10.44 -2.99 21.54
N TRP A 354 -10.32 -1.95 20.71
CA TRP A 354 -10.87 -0.62 20.94
C TRP A 354 -11.34 -0.02 19.62
N GLN A 355 -11.95 1.15 19.69
CA GLN A 355 -12.54 1.84 18.54
C GLN A 355 -12.13 3.31 18.53
N SER A 356 -12.26 3.97 17.38
CA SER A 356 -12.18 5.43 17.32
C SER A 356 -13.27 6.05 18.18
N ARG A 357 -12.99 7.22 18.76
CA ARG A 357 -13.87 7.86 19.73
C ARG A 357 -15.11 8.46 19.07
N VAL A 358 -14.96 9.01 17.86
CA VAL A 358 -16.05 9.74 17.20
C VAL A 358 -16.95 8.79 16.40
N SER A 359 -16.42 8.15 15.35
CA SER A 359 -17.21 7.25 14.50
C SER A 359 -17.26 5.78 14.94
N GLY A 360 -16.59 5.40 16.05
CA GLY A 360 -16.62 4.02 16.55
C GLY A 360 -15.95 3.01 15.62
N LEU A 361 -14.99 3.43 14.79
CA LEU A 361 -14.36 2.56 13.80
C LEU A 361 -13.43 1.54 14.46
N PRO A 362 -13.44 0.27 14.02
CA PRO A 362 -12.71 -0.82 14.68
C PRO A 362 -11.21 -0.68 14.46
N GLU A 363 -10.46 -0.91 15.54
CA GLU A 363 -9.02 -1.04 15.46
C GLU A 363 -8.56 -2.35 14.79
N TYR A 364 -7.40 -2.32 14.15
CA TYR A 364 -6.65 -3.51 13.74
C TYR A 364 -5.13 -3.35 13.89
N GLY A 365 -4.45 -4.36 14.46
CA GLY A 365 -2.98 -4.41 14.53
C GLY A 365 -2.30 -3.29 15.35
N GLY A 366 -3.04 -2.63 16.23
CA GLY A 366 -2.69 -1.46 17.02
C GLY A 366 -3.10 -0.13 16.39
N GLU A 367 -3.82 -0.14 15.26
CA GLU A 367 -4.10 1.04 14.44
C GLU A 367 -5.59 1.27 14.20
N LEU A 368 -6.03 2.52 14.30
CA LEU A 368 -7.36 2.98 13.93
C LEU A 368 -7.41 3.35 12.43
N PRO A 369 -8.58 3.23 11.79
CA PRO A 369 -8.76 3.66 10.41
C PRO A 369 -8.51 5.16 10.22
N VAL A 370 -7.72 5.51 9.21
CA VAL A 370 -7.28 6.89 8.96
C VAL A 370 -8.42 7.83 8.57
N SER A 371 -9.54 7.30 8.07
CA SER A 371 -10.75 8.11 7.84
C SER A 371 -11.28 8.77 9.12
N ALA A 372 -10.97 8.23 10.31
CA ALA A 372 -11.29 8.86 11.59
C ALA A 372 -10.27 9.94 12.01
N LEU A 373 -9.13 10.09 11.34
CA LEU A 373 -8.04 10.96 11.81
C LEU A 373 -8.49 12.43 11.95
N ALA A 374 -9.20 12.95 10.95
CA ALA A 374 -9.63 14.34 10.95
C ALA A 374 -10.69 14.62 12.03
N GLU A 375 -11.66 13.73 12.21
CA GLU A 375 -12.69 13.89 13.25
C GLU A 375 -12.11 13.76 14.67
N GLU A 376 -11.08 12.93 14.86
CA GLU A 376 -10.40 12.82 16.16
C GLU A 376 -9.70 14.13 16.57
N MET A 377 -9.32 14.96 15.60
CA MET A 377 -8.80 16.31 15.83
C MET A 377 -9.91 17.36 15.98
N LEU A 378 -10.93 17.31 15.13
CA LEU A 378 -11.94 18.37 15.01
C LEU A 378 -13.03 18.30 16.08
N VAL A 379 -13.43 17.10 16.51
CA VAL A 379 -14.56 16.93 17.44
C VAL A 379 -14.08 17.10 18.88
N GLU A 380 -14.60 18.11 19.57
CA GLU A 380 -14.28 18.37 20.97
C GLU A 380 -14.68 17.20 21.89
N GLY A 381 -13.89 16.99 22.94
CA GLY A 381 -14.16 15.98 23.96
C GLY A 381 -12.91 15.39 24.59
N GLN A 382 -13.10 14.54 25.59
CA GLN A 382 -11.99 13.82 26.22
C GLN A 382 -11.26 12.95 25.19
N GLY A 383 -9.95 13.10 25.08
CA GLY A 383 -9.14 12.33 24.12
C GLY A 383 -9.08 12.93 22.71
N GLN A 384 -9.64 14.13 22.49
CA GLN A 384 -9.41 14.89 21.25
C GLN A 384 -7.91 15.04 20.98
N VAL A 385 -7.53 14.81 19.72
CA VAL A 385 -6.15 14.92 19.26
C VAL A 385 -5.75 16.39 19.23
N ARG A 386 -4.69 16.73 19.98
CA ARG A 386 -4.08 18.06 20.07
C ARG A 386 -2.68 18.11 19.46
N ALA A 387 -2.02 16.95 19.31
CA ALA A 387 -0.76 16.85 18.60
C ALA A 387 -0.69 15.65 17.68
N LEU A 388 0.08 15.77 16.61
CA LEU A 388 0.32 14.70 15.63
C LEU A 388 1.81 14.49 15.39
N VAL A 389 2.23 13.23 15.44
CA VAL A 389 3.54 12.79 14.93
C VAL A 389 3.31 12.07 13.60
N THR A 390 3.76 12.65 12.49
CA THR A 390 3.69 12.02 11.16
C THR A 390 5.05 11.45 10.76
N VAL A 391 5.09 10.23 10.25
CA VAL A 391 6.31 9.54 9.81
C VAL A 391 6.19 9.18 8.34
N ALA A 392 7.04 9.75 7.49
CA ALA A 392 7.14 9.48 6.05
C ALA A 392 5.77 9.42 5.36
N GLY A 393 5.03 10.53 5.40
CA GLY A 393 3.60 10.51 5.08
C GLY A 393 3.01 11.86 4.70
N ASN A 394 2.07 11.82 3.75
CA ASN A 394 1.32 12.99 3.29
C ASN A 394 -0.19 12.68 3.23
N PRO A 395 -0.83 12.44 4.39
CA PRO A 395 -2.24 12.05 4.46
C PRO A 395 -3.20 13.08 3.86
N VAL A 396 -2.83 14.37 3.80
CA VAL A 396 -3.64 15.41 3.11
C VAL A 396 -3.90 15.07 1.64
N LEU A 397 -2.93 14.47 0.94
CA LEU A 397 -3.12 13.99 -0.44
C LEU A 397 -3.41 12.50 -0.54
N SER A 398 -3.15 11.70 0.50
CA SER A 398 -3.23 10.24 0.41
C SER A 398 -4.43 9.60 1.11
N THR A 399 -5.26 10.36 1.82
CA THR A 399 -6.43 9.86 2.57
C THR A 399 -7.71 10.57 2.14
N PRO A 400 -8.91 10.01 2.39
CA PRO A 400 -10.17 10.66 2.04
C PRO A 400 -10.35 12.05 2.64
N ASN A 401 -11.14 12.88 1.95
CA ASN A 401 -11.46 14.24 2.34
C ASN A 401 -10.22 15.04 2.79
N GLY A 402 -9.24 15.11 1.87
CA GLY A 402 -7.98 15.79 2.10
C GLY A 402 -8.12 17.26 2.50
N ARG A 403 -9.25 17.91 2.22
CA ARG A 403 -9.55 19.29 2.65
C ARG A 403 -9.93 19.36 4.13
N GLN A 404 -10.76 18.45 4.61
CA GLN A 404 -11.09 18.37 6.03
C GLN A 404 -9.85 18.06 6.86
N LEU A 405 -9.01 17.12 6.41
CA LEU A 405 -7.77 16.82 7.11
C LEU A 405 -6.82 18.01 7.13
N ASP A 406 -6.71 18.75 6.03
CA ASP A 406 -5.89 19.97 5.96
C ASP A 406 -6.34 21.02 6.98
N GLN A 407 -7.64 21.24 7.10
CA GLN A 407 -8.22 22.12 8.11
C GLN A 407 -7.98 21.60 9.54
N ALA A 408 -8.09 20.28 9.74
CA ALA A 408 -7.89 19.67 11.05
C ALA A 408 -6.45 19.87 11.56
N LEU A 409 -5.46 19.80 10.66
CA LEU A 409 -4.04 20.00 11.00
C LEU A 409 -3.73 21.43 11.44
N GLU A 410 -4.43 22.44 10.92
CA GLU A 410 -4.27 23.85 11.33
C GLU A 410 -4.62 24.07 12.81
N GLY A 411 -5.50 23.23 13.38
CA GLY A 411 -5.97 23.35 14.76
C GLY A 411 -5.10 22.66 15.82
N LEU A 412 -4.01 21.99 15.43
CA LEU A 412 -3.15 21.28 16.37
C LEU A 412 -2.31 22.26 17.21
N GLU A 413 -2.04 21.89 18.46
CA GLU A 413 -1.15 22.64 19.37
C GLU A 413 0.33 22.35 19.09
N PHE A 414 0.62 21.16 18.55
CA PHE A 414 1.95 20.79 18.11
C PHE A 414 1.93 19.70 17.04
N MET A 415 2.74 19.85 16.00
CA MET A 415 2.91 18.81 14.99
C MET A 415 4.39 18.58 14.69
N LEU A 416 4.79 17.31 14.78
CA LEU A 416 6.10 16.81 14.40
C LEU A 416 5.99 16.00 13.11
N SER A 417 6.83 16.30 12.13
CA SER A 417 6.98 15.48 10.93
C SER A 417 8.38 14.91 10.81
N ILE A 418 8.49 13.59 10.68
CA ILE A 418 9.72 12.90 10.31
C ILE A 418 9.61 12.63 8.81
N ASP A 419 10.08 13.59 8.01
CA ASP A 419 9.89 13.64 6.56
C ASP A 419 10.98 14.51 5.94
N LEU A 420 11.15 14.40 4.62
CA LEU A 420 12.23 15.06 3.86
C LEU A 420 11.74 16.23 3.00
N TYR A 421 10.44 16.53 2.99
CA TYR A 421 9.87 17.67 2.25
C TYR A 421 8.95 18.55 3.09
N ILE A 422 8.77 19.79 2.63
CA ILE A 422 7.64 20.67 3.01
C ILE A 422 6.53 20.45 1.97
N ASN A 423 5.73 19.42 2.22
CA ASN A 423 4.60 18.99 1.39
C ASN A 423 3.26 19.48 1.98
N GLU A 424 2.14 19.01 1.43
CA GLU A 424 0.79 19.43 1.84
C GLU A 424 0.50 19.13 3.30
N THR A 425 1.02 18.03 3.85
CA THR A 425 0.86 17.72 5.27
C THR A 425 1.91 18.44 6.12
N THR A 426 3.19 18.31 5.76
CA THR A 426 4.29 18.75 6.63
C THR A 426 4.43 20.27 6.71
N ARG A 427 3.82 21.03 5.80
CA ARG A 427 3.71 22.50 5.94
C ARG A 427 2.99 22.94 7.22
N HIS A 428 2.17 22.07 7.80
CA HIS A 428 1.49 22.28 9.08
C HIS A 428 2.36 21.98 10.30
N ALA A 429 3.48 21.28 10.11
CA ALA A 429 4.37 20.91 11.19
C ALA A 429 5.03 22.13 11.83
N ASP A 430 5.22 22.07 13.14
CA ASP A 430 6.06 23.02 13.86
C ASP A 430 7.54 22.63 13.74
N LEU A 431 7.82 21.34 13.60
CA LEU A 431 9.16 20.81 13.45
C LEU A 431 9.18 19.68 12.41
N ILE A 432 10.13 19.77 11.47
CA ILE A 432 10.41 18.69 10.50
C ILE A 432 11.81 18.12 10.78
N LEU A 433 11.90 16.80 10.90
CA LEU A 433 13.14 16.04 11.11
C LEU A 433 13.43 15.18 9.86
N PRO A 434 14.33 15.62 8.96
CA PRO A 434 14.67 14.85 7.77
C PRO A 434 15.73 13.78 8.06
N SER A 435 15.54 12.60 7.48
CA SER A 435 16.54 11.54 7.49
C SER A 435 17.46 11.62 6.27
N THR A 436 18.58 10.89 6.34
CA THR A 436 19.45 10.61 5.19
C THR A 436 18.67 10.00 4.02
N SER A 437 19.10 10.28 2.80
CA SER A 437 18.59 9.61 1.59
C SER A 437 18.84 8.11 1.62
N ALA A 438 17.98 7.33 0.96
CA ALA A 438 18.13 5.89 0.86
C ALA A 438 19.43 5.40 0.18
N LEU A 439 20.11 6.25 -0.61
CA LEU A 439 21.43 5.90 -1.17
C LEU A 439 22.59 6.12 -0.17
N GLU A 440 22.34 6.81 0.94
CA GLU A 440 23.27 7.11 2.03
C GLU A 440 23.14 6.11 3.20
N ASN A 441 22.20 5.17 3.14
CA ASN A 441 22.04 4.09 4.11
C ASN A 441 22.08 2.70 3.45
N ASP A 442 22.48 1.73 4.27
CA ASP A 442 22.30 0.31 4.02
C ASP A 442 20.83 -0.10 4.29
N HIS A 443 20.41 -1.24 3.74
CA HIS A 443 19.02 -1.68 3.84
C HIS A 443 18.86 -3.20 3.68
N TYR A 444 17.87 -3.76 4.37
CA TYR A 444 17.41 -5.13 4.20
C TYR A 444 15.88 -5.15 4.11
N ASP A 445 15.35 -5.76 3.05
CA ASP A 445 13.90 -5.84 2.82
C ASP A 445 13.23 -6.90 3.71
N THR A 446 12.82 -6.53 4.92
CA THR A 446 12.12 -7.45 5.84
C THR A 446 10.71 -7.79 5.35
N THR A 447 9.95 -6.77 4.96
CA THR A 447 8.53 -6.90 4.63
C THR A 447 8.31 -7.51 3.25
N PHE A 448 8.99 -6.99 2.22
CA PHE A 448 8.73 -7.39 0.83
C PHE A 448 9.24 -8.79 0.49
N ASN A 449 10.21 -9.31 1.24
CA ASN A 449 10.60 -10.72 1.14
C ASN A 449 9.49 -11.66 1.63
N THR A 450 8.60 -11.23 2.53
CA THR A 450 7.40 -12.02 2.93
C THR A 450 6.36 -12.07 1.80
N LEU A 451 6.48 -11.22 0.78
CA LEU A 451 5.52 -11.09 -0.32
C LEU A 451 6.12 -11.48 -1.68
N ALA A 452 7.36 -11.97 -1.70
CA ALA A 452 8.10 -12.29 -2.92
C ALA A 452 7.63 -13.58 -3.58
N VAL A 453 7.38 -13.53 -4.89
CA VAL A 453 7.01 -14.71 -5.71
C VAL A 453 8.12 -15.78 -5.78
N ARG A 454 9.23 -15.57 -5.08
CA ARG A 454 10.35 -16.49 -4.90
C ARG A 454 11.06 -16.16 -3.59
N ASN A 455 11.60 -17.18 -2.90
CA ASN A 455 12.39 -16.93 -1.69
C ASN A 455 13.73 -16.33 -2.10
N VAL A 456 13.90 -15.03 -1.87
CA VAL A 456 15.13 -14.30 -2.17
C VAL A 456 15.57 -13.49 -0.97
N THR A 457 16.85 -13.14 -0.92
CA THR A 457 17.40 -12.30 0.15
C THR A 457 18.58 -11.49 -0.35
N ARG A 458 18.71 -10.26 0.16
CA ARG A 458 19.83 -9.36 -0.15
C ARG A 458 20.05 -8.38 0.98
N PHE A 459 21.32 -8.05 1.21
CA PHE A 459 21.70 -6.87 1.97
C PHE A 459 22.21 -5.79 1.03
N ASN A 460 21.62 -4.60 1.11
CA ASN A 460 21.95 -3.47 0.26
C ASN A 460 22.91 -2.56 1.02
N ARG A 461 24.09 -2.29 0.46
CA ARG A 461 25.05 -1.35 1.06
C ARG A 461 24.70 0.09 0.70
N ALA A 462 25.06 1.01 1.58
CA ALA A 462 25.10 2.44 1.26
C ALA A 462 26.04 2.67 0.06
N ILE A 463 25.65 3.56 -0.84
CA ILE A 463 26.46 3.98 -1.99
C ILE A 463 27.25 5.24 -1.65
N PHE A 464 26.65 6.13 -0.86
CA PHE A 464 27.25 7.37 -0.40
C PHE A 464 27.53 7.30 1.09
N ASP A 465 28.59 7.99 1.50
CA ASP A 465 28.85 8.20 2.91
C ASP A 465 27.72 9.02 3.54
N LYS A 466 27.45 8.74 4.81
CA LYS A 466 26.52 9.52 5.62
C LYS A 466 27.03 10.98 5.70
N PRO A 467 26.24 11.98 5.26
CA PRO A 467 26.66 13.38 5.38
C PRO A 467 26.92 13.80 6.82
N GLU A 468 27.89 14.70 7.03
CA GLU A 468 28.19 15.25 8.35
C GLU A 468 26.95 15.94 8.94
N GLY A 469 26.64 15.65 10.22
CA GLY A 469 25.48 16.20 10.91
C GLY A 469 24.12 15.63 10.49
N ALA A 470 24.02 14.82 9.43
CA ALA A 470 22.78 14.12 9.09
C ALA A 470 22.53 12.95 10.05
N LEU A 471 21.28 12.50 10.17
CA LEU A 471 20.92 11.29 10.93
C LEU A 471 20.12 10.33 10.04
N HIS A 472 20.37 9.03 10.19
CA HIS A 472 19.51 7.99 9.67
C HIS A 472 18.20 7.96 10.47
N ASP A 473 17.13 7.41 9.87
CA ASP A 473 15.83 7.32 10.52
C ASP A 473 15.91 6.67 11.91
N TRP A 474 16.64 5.55 12.03
CA TRP A 474 16.77 4.85 13.31
C TRP A 474 17.47 5.69 14.39
N GLU A 475 18.43 6.55 14.03
CA GLU A 475 19.10 7.45 14.96
C GLU A 475 18.17 8.58 15.43
N ILE A 476 17.34 9.10 14.51
CA ILE A 476 16.28 10.08 14.85
C ILE A 476 15.35 9.49 15.90
N PHE A 477 14.87 8.26 15.71
CA PHE A 477 13.98 7.60 16.66
C PHE A 477 14.65 7.28 17.99
N VAL A 478 15.94 6.93 18.01
CA VAL A 478 16.70 6.76 19.25
C VAL A 478 16.84 8.08 20.00
N GLY A 479 17.18 9.18 19.31
CA GLY A 479 17.30 10.52 19.90
C GLY A 479 15.97 11.01 20.48
N LEU A 480 14.89 10.90 19.71
CA LEU A 480 13.52 11.21 20.17
C LEU A 480 13.13 10.38 21.40
N ALA A 481 13.42 9.07 21.37
CA ALA A 481 13.11 8.20 22.49
C ALA A 481 13.90 8.57 23.75
N ALA A 482 15.18 8.93 23.61
CA ALA A 482 16.04 9.35 24.72
C ALA A 482 15.54 10.64 25.38
N SER A 483 15.32 11.71 24.60
CA SER A 483 14.82 12.98 25.14
C SER A 483 13.42 12.83 25.75
N PHE A 484 12.51 12.10 25.10
CA PHE A 484 11.17 11.87 25.64
C PHE A 484 11.19 11.02 26.92
N ALA A 485 11.99 9.95 26.96
CA ALA A 485 12.14 9.11 28.14
C ALA A 485 12.74 9.89 29.32
N ALA A 486 13.76 10.72 29.08
CA ALA A 486 14.33 11.60 30.10
C ALA A 486 13.29 12.58 30.65
N LYS A 487 12.53 13.26 29.77
CA LYS A 487 11.46 14.19 30.17
C LYS A 487 10.36 13.49 30.97
N ALA A 488 9.98 12.28 30.56
CA ALA A 488 8.94 11.48 31.20
C ALA A 488 9.42 10.63 32.38
N GLN A 489 10.72 10.70 32.73
CA GLN A 489 11.36 9.87 33.76
C GLN A 489 11.11 8.36 33.56
N ARG A 490 11.29 7.88 32.33
CA ARG A 490 11.11 6.48 31.94
C ARG A 490 12.44 5.86 31.54
N GLU A 491 12.57 4.57 31.79
CA GLU A 491 13.71 3.80 31.30
C GLU A 491 13.61 3.56 29.80
N LEU A 492 14.73 3.70 29.11
CA LEU A 492 14.87 3.34 27.70
C LEU A 492 15.68 2.05 27.58
N LYS A 493 15.16 1.09 26.80
CA LYS A 493 15.92 -0.12 26.47
C LYS A 493 17.07 0.26 25.53
N PRO A 494 18.29 -0.28 25.74
CA PRO A 494 19.39 -0.06 24.82
C PRO A 494 19.03 -0.60 23.43
N THR A 495 19.52 0.07 22.39
CA THR A 495 19.33 -0.33 21.00
C THR A 495 20.68 -0.63 20.35
N VAL A 496 20.64 -1.34 19.23
CA VAL A 496 21.79 -1.57 18.37
C VAL A 496 21.39 -1.20 16.94
N PRO A 497 22.34 -0.86 16.05
CA PRO A 497 22.01 -0.53 14.66
C PRO A 497 21.17 -1.60 13.96
N PRO A 498 20.26 -1.24 13.04
CA PRO A 498 19.37 -2.17 12.34
C PRO A 498 20.11 -3.38 11.74
N ALA A 499 21.25 -3.15 11.08
CA ALA A 499 22.08 -4.21 10.53
C ALA A 499 22.45 -5.29 11.55
N GLN A 500 22.79 -4.93 12.80
CA GLN A 500 23.12 -5.91 13.83
C GLN A 500 21.89 -6.71 14.29
N MET A 501 20.71 -6.09 14.33
CA MET A 501 19.46 -6.81 14.61
C MET A 501 19.18 -7.83 13.50
N ILE A 502 19.31 -7.42 12.24
CA ILE A 502 19.10 -8.27 11.07
C ILE A 502 20.11 -9.41 11.03
N ASP A 503 21.40 -9.17 11.29
CA ASP A 503 22.42 -10.23 11.33
C ASP A 503 22.08 -11.33 12.33
N ARG A 504 21.63 -10.95 13.54
CA ARG A 504 21.20 -11.90 14.57
C ARG A 504 20.01 -12.74 14.10
N VAL A 505 19.01 -12.11 13.49
CA VAL A 505 17.82 -12.82 13.00
C VAL A 505 18.17 -13.74 11.83
N LEU A 506 19.02 -13.30 10.89
CA LEU A 506 19.49 -14.13 9.78
C LEU A 506 20.23 -15.38 10.28
N ARG A 507 21.16 -15.22 11.22
CA ARG A 507 21.95 -16.33 11.79
C ARG A 507 21.09 -17.32 12.56
N ALA A 508 20.06 -16.85 13.25
CA ALA A 508 19.15 -17.68 14.03
C ALA A 508 17.98 -18.27 13.21
N GLY A 509 17.73 -17.71 12.02
CA GLY A 509 16.60 -18.09 11.17
C GLY A 509 16.79 -19.40 10.42
N ARG A 510 15.76 -19.77 9.64
CA ARG A 510 15.70 -21.02 8.84
C ARG A 510 16.92 -21.27 7.96
N TYR A 511 17.46 -20.21 7.36
CA TYR A 511 18.61 -20.26 6.46
C TYR A 511 19.91 -19.84 7.16
N GLY A 512 19.90 -19.73 8.49
CA GLY A 512 21.03 -19.28 9.30
C GLY A 512 22.10 -20.35 9.52
N ALA A 513 22.78 -20.27 10.66
CA ALA A 513 23.99 -21.03 10.99
C ALA A 513 23.82 -22.55 10.98
N ALA A 514 22.59 -23.04 11.23
CA ALA A 514 22.25 -24.47 11.22
C ALA A 514 21.87 -25.01 9.83
N SER A 515 21.93 -24.18 8.78
CA SER A 515 21.57 -24.56 7.41
C SER A 515 22.78 -24.54 6.46
N PRO A 516 22.71 -25.21 5.29
CA PRO A 516 23.76 -25.12 4.27
C PRO A 516 24.02 -23.71 3.75
N HIS A 517 23.05 -22.79 3.87
CA HIS A 517 23.20 -21.41 3.43
C HIS A 517 24.05 -20.56 4.39
N ASN A 518 24.08 -20.92 5.69
CA ASN A 518 24.82 -20.19 6.73
C ASN A 518 24.62 -18.66 6.65
N LEU A 519 23.37 -18.19 6.53
CA LEU A 519 23.08 -16.77 6.30
C LEU A 519 23.53 -15.89 7.48
N SER A 520 24.20 -14.82 7.10
CA SER A 520 24.62 -13.70 7.93
C SER A 520 24.80 -12.49 7.01
N LEU A 521 25.02 -11.29 7.55
CA LEU A 521 25.38 -10.13 6.74
C LEU A 521 26.71 -10.32 6.02
N GLU A 522 27.66 -11.06 6.60
CA GLU A 522 28.92 -11.42 5.96
C GLU A 522 28.69 -12.34 4.75
N THR A 523 27.81 -13.34 4.90
CA THR A 523 27.40 -14.21 3.79
C THR A 523 26.70 -13.41 2.69
N LEU A 524 25.78 -12.49 3.04
CA LEU A 524 25.09 -11.66 2.04
C LEU A 524 26.04 -10.67 1.35
N ALA A 525 27.07 -10.21 2.05
CA ALA A 525 28.10 -9.33 1.49
C ALA A 525 28.91 -9.97 0.35
N SER A 526 29.07 -11.30 0.33
CA SER A 526 29.71 -12.02 -0.78
C SER A 526 28.76 -12.33 -1.94
N HIS A 527 27.48 -11.97 -1.82
CA HIS A 527 26.43 -12.18 -2.83
C HIS A 527 25.76 -10.84 -3.22
N PRO A 528 26.50 -9.90 -3.85
CA PRO A 528 26.00 -8.55 -4.11
C PRO A 528 24.79 -8.51 -5.07
N HIS A 529 24.60 -9.54 -5.89
CA HIS A 529 23.44 -9.74 -6.76
C HIS A 529 22.20 -10.31 -6.04
N GLY A 530 22.27 -10.50 -4.73
CA GLY A 530 21.27 -11.24 -3.94
C GLY A 530 21.43 -12.75 -4.07
N MET A 531 20.73 -13.47 -3.19
CA MET A 531 20.70 -14.92 -3.16
C MET A 531 19.29 -15.44 -3.47
N ASP A 532 19.24 -16.50 -4.26
CA ASP A 532 18.04 -17.31 -4.46
C ASP A 532 18.01 -18.43 -3.42
N LEU A 533 16.99 -18.43 -2.56
CA LEU A 533 16.76 -19.44 -1.52
C LEU A 533 15.78 -20.53 -1.99
N GLY A 534 15.30 -20.44 -3.24
CA GLY A 534 14.48 -21.44 -3.89
C GLY A 534 13.06 -20.97 -4.21
N ALA A 535 12.35 -21.82 -4.95
CA ALA A 535 10.93 -21.63 -5.25
C ALA A 535 10.07 -21.68 -3.98
N LEU A 536 8.88 -21.07 -4.05
CA LEU A 536 7.86 -21.24 -3.04
C LEU A 536 7.40 -22.71 -3.01
N LYS A 537 7.01 -23.18 -1.83
CA LYS A 537 6.53 -24.55 -1.61
C LYS A 537 5.34 -24.52 -0.68
N PRO A 538 4.42 -25.50 -0.76
CA PRO A 538 3.34 -25.65 0.21
C PRO A 538 3.87 -25.67 1.63
N ASN A 539 3.36 -24.80 2.49
CA ASN A 539 3.78 -24.67 3.89
C ASN A 539 2.72 -24.05 4.80
N LEU A 540 1.49 -23.83 4.33
CA LEU A 540 0.49 -23.08 5.06
C LEU A 540 0.07 -23.79 6.34
N THR A 541 -0.18 -25.10 6.27
CA THR A 541 -0.64 -25.93 7.42
C THR A 541 0.26 -25.77 8.65
N ASP A 542 1.57 -25.85 8.46
CA ASP A 542 2.55 -25.78 9.56
C ASP A 542 2.73 -24.36 10.13
N ARG A 543 2.16 -23.36 9.45
CA ARG A 543 2.31 -21.94 9.79
C ARG A 543 1.04 -21.29 10.30
N LEU A 544 -0.10 -22.00 10.27
CA LEU A 544 -1.36 -21.50 10.81
C LEU A 544 -1.18 -21.06 12.27
N LYS A 545 -1.72 -19.88 12.58
CA LYS A 545 -1.70 -19.27 13.93
C LYS A 545 -3.09 -19.24 14.57
N THR A 546 -4.10 -19.78 13.88
CA THR A 546 -5.43 -20.01 14.43
C THR A 546 -5.36 -20.92 15.65
N ALA A 547 -6.21 -20.69 16.65
CA ALA A 547 -6.18 -21.42 17.92
C ALA A 547 -6.27 -22.95 17.79
N ASN A 548 -6.96 -23.47 16.76
CA ASN A 548 -7.12 -24.89 16.52
C ASN A 548 -6.20 -25.46 15.42
N GLY A 549 -5.32 -24.64 14.84
CA GLY A 549 -4.45 -25.04 13.72
C GLY A 549 -5.19 -25.40 12.43
N ARG A 550 -6.38 -24.81 12.18
CA ARG A 550 -7.20 -25.05 10.99
C ARG A 550 -7.62 -23.73 10.35
N ILE A 551 -7.75 -23.72 9.03
CA ILE A 551 -8.26 -22.57 8.29
C ILE A 551 -9.71 -22.31 8.68
N GLN A 552 -10.01 -21.07 9.10
CA GLN A 552 -11.36 -20.64 9.42
C GLN A 552 -12.03 -20.11 8.13
N ALA A 553 -12.76 -20.95 7.40
CA ALA A 553 -13.42 -20.54 6.15
C ALA A 553 -14.62 -19.60 6.40
N ALA A 554 -15.22 -19.66 7.59
CA ALA A 554 -16.38 -18.85 7.95
C ALA A 554 -16.16 -18.02 9.24
N PRO A 555 -15.24 -17.04 9.26
CA PRO A 555 -15.06 -16.19 10.44
C PRO A 555 -16.36 -15.45 10.77
N GLU A 556 -16.80 -15.52 12.03
CA GLU A 556 -18.11 -15.02 12.48
C GLU A 556 -18.39 -13.57 12.04
N VAL A 557 -17.41 -12.68 12.21
CA VAL A 557 -17.53 -11.26 11.84
C VAL A 557 -17.71 -11.04 10.33
N ILE A 558 -17.12 -11.89 9.49
CA ILE A 558 -17.31 -11.84 8.03
C ILE A 558 -18.68 -12.40 7.66
N MET A 559 -19.08 -13.51 8.28
CA MET A 559 -20.39 -14.11 8.05
C MET A 559 -21.54 -13.17 8.44
N ALA A 560 -21.38 -12.39 9.51
CA ALA A 560 -22.35 -11.37 9.91
C ALA A 560 -22.52 -10.27 8.86
N ASP A 561 -21.44 -9.91 8.15
CA ASP A 561 -21.45 -8.84 7.14
C ASP A 561 -22.19 -9.24 5.84
N LEU A 562 -22.47 -10.54 5.64
CA LEU A 562 -23.31 -11.01 4.54
C LEU A 562 -24.72 -10.41 4.59
N VAL A 563 -25.23 -10.10 5.79
CA VAL A 563 -26.54 -9.46 5.95
C VAL A 563 -26.51 -8.05 5.35
N ARG A 564 -25.44 -7.28 5.62
CA ARG A 564 -25.25 -5.94 5.07
C ARG A 564 -25.10 -6.01 3.55
N PHE A 565 -24.29 -6.94 3.03
CA PHE A 565 -24.16 -7.13 1.59
C PHE A 565 -25.49 -7.51 0.91
N ALA A 566 -26.28 -8.39 1.53
CA ALA A 566 -27.57 -8.80 0.99
C ALA A 566 -28.56 -7.62 0.94
N ALA A 567 -28.59 -6.81 2.00
CA ALA A 567 -29.44 -5.62 2.12
C ALA A 567 -28.97 -4.46 1.22
N ASP A 568 -27.68 -4.36 0.94
CA ASP A 568 -27.16 -3.37 0.01
C ASP A 568 -27.58 -3.71 -1.43
N ALA A 569 -28.26 -2.77 -2.07
CA ALA A 569 -28.62 -2.87 -3.47
C ALA A 569 -27.44 -2.56 -4.41
N GLY A 570 -26.30 -2.13 -3.86
CA GLY A 570 -25.10 -1.69 -4.55
C GLY A 570 -25.27 -0.32 -5.21
N PRO A 571 -24.20 0.21 -5.83
CA PRO A 571 -24.28 1.44 -6.61
C PRO A 571 -25.22 1.24 -7.80
N ARG A 572 -26.37 1.93 -7.79
CA ARG A 572 -27.32 1.92 -8.90
C ARG A 572 -26.97 3.03 -9.89
N PHE A 573 -26.42 2.67 -11.05
CA PHE A 573 -26.31 3.62 -12.16
C PHE A 573 -27.70 4.20 -12.49
N GLY A 574 -27.80 5.52 -12.56
CA GLY A 574 -29.03 6.19 -12.97
C GLY A 574 -30.09 6.41 -11.88
N GLU A 575 -29.84 6.09 -10.60
CA GLU A 575 -30.75 6.51 -9.52
C GLU A 575 -30.85 8.03 -9.40
N LYS A 576 -29.76 8.73 -9.72
CA LYS A 576 -29.74 10.17 -9.97
C LYS A 576 -29.27 10.40 -11.40
N ALA A 577 -30.15 11.00 -12.21
CA ALA A 577 -29.84 11.31 -13.60
C ALA A 577 -28.51 12.08 -13.68
N GLY A 578 -27.57 11.57 -14.49
CA GLY A 578 -26.27 12.22 -14.74
C GLY A 578 -25.12 11.89 -13.77
N GLN A 579 -25.33 11.09 -12.72
CA GLN A 579 -24.26 10.69 -11.79
C GLN A 579 -23.25 9.71 -12.43
N LEU A 580 -21.96 9.88 -12.12
CA LEU A 580 -20.86 9.01 -12.53
C LEU A 580 -20.15 8.44 -11.28
N LEU A 581 -19.34 7.39 -11.47
CA LEU A 581 -18.52 6.81 -10.42
C LEU A 581 -17.04 7.12 -10.66
N LEU A 582 -16.38 7.71 -9.67
CA LEU A 582 -14.95 8.00 -9.69
C LEU A 582 -14.15 6.79 -9.18
N ILE A 583 -13.08 6.48 -9.92
CA ILE A 583 -12.04 5.52 -9.51
C ILE A 583 -10.65 6.17 -9.53
N GLY A 584 -9.77 5.67 -8.67
CA GLY A 584 -8.35 6.00 -8.69
C GLY A 584 -7.61 5.29 -9.81
N ARG A 585 -6.47 5.84 -10.25
CA ARG A 585 -5.49 5.10 -11.07
C ARG A 585 -4.05 5.37 -10.64
N ARG A 586 -3.18 4.39 -10.90
CA ARG A 586 -1.73 4.53 -10.78
C ARG A 586 -1.11 4.72 -12.17
N HIS A 587 0.09 5.29 -12.20
CA HIS A 587 0.88 5.43 -13.41
C HIS A 587 2.30 4.94 -13.14
N VAL A 588 2.94 4.26 -14.09
CA VAL A 588 4.26 3.63 -13.89
C VAL A 588 5.35 4.61 -13.44
N ARG A 589 5.20 5.90 -13.81
CA ARG A 589 6.09 7.02 -13.43
C ARG A 589 5.68 7.76 -12.14
N SER A 590 4.67 7.31 -11.42
CA SER A 590 4.27 7.91 -10.15
C SER A 590 4.32 6.85 -9.05
N ASN A 591 4.53 7.29 -7.82
CA ASN A 591 4.33 6.46 -6.64
C ASN A 591 3.79 7.33 -5.51
N ASN A 592 2.54 7.07 -5.15
CA ASN A 592 1.80 7.82 -4.14
C ASN A 592 1.94 9.34 -4.38
N SER A 593 2.11 10.15 -3.34
CA SER A 593 2.25 11.61 -3.49
C SER A 593 3.70 12.12 -3.53
N TRP A 594 4.70 11.30 -3.22
CA TRP A 594 6.05 11.79 -2.88
C TRP A 594 7.07 11.79 -4.04
N MET A 595 6.72 11.26 -5.21
CA MET A 595 7.64 11.17 -6.38
C MET A 595 7.40 12.24 -7.46
N HIS A 596 6.48 13.18 -7.26
CA HIS A 596 6.15 14.22 -8.24
C HIS A 596 7.17 15.36 -8.31
N ASN A 597 8.08 15.48 -7.32
CA ASN A 597 9.19 16.43 -7.40
C ASN A 597 10.36 15.93 -8.25
N TYR A 598 10.28 14.72 -8.83
CA TYR A 598 11.37 14.18 -9.64
C TYR A 598 11.15 14.52 -11.11
N HIS A 599 11.95 15.43 -11.64
CA HIS A 599 11.78 15.96 -13.01
C HIS A 599 11.61 14.86 -14.06
N ARG A 600 12.40 13.77 -13.99
CA ARG A 600 12.32 12.66 -14.95
C ARG A 600 10.98 11.94 -14.97
N LEU A 601 10.24 12.00 -13.86
CA LEU A 601 8.96 11.32 -13.68
C LEU A 601 7.76 12.18 -14.07
N VAL A 602 7.88 13.51 -13.96
CA VAL A 602 6.80 14.43 -14.33
C VAL A 602 6.93 15.01 -15.75
N LYS A 603 8.13 15.04 -16.33
CA LYS A 603 8.32 15.55 -17.70
C LYS A 603 7.44 14.86 -18.76
N GLY A 604 7.16 15.59 -19.84
CA GLY A 604 6.38 15.12 -20.98
C GLY A 604 4.91 15.53 -20.87
N LYS A 605 4.03 14.76 -21.52
CA LYS A 605 2.58 15.04 -21.50
C LYS A 605 2.03 14.95 -20.08
N PRO A 606 1.10 15.85 -19.70
CA PRO A 606 0.35 15.74 -18.45
C PRO A 606 -0.35 14.38 -18.36
N ARG A 607 -0.50 13.89 -17.13
CA ARG A 607 -1.11 12.59 -16.81
C ARG A 607 -2.15 12.69 -15.71
N HIS A 608 -2.45 13.91 -15.27
CA HIS A 608 -3.35 14.22 -14.16
C HIS A 608 -4.81 14.46 -14.60
N GLN A 609 -5.11 14.36 -15.90
CA GLN A 609 -6.46 14.61 -16.43
C GLN A 609 -7.50 13.62 -15.89
N LEU A 610 -8.77 14.04 -15.93
CA LEU A 610 -9.92 13.16 -15.74
C LEU A 610 -10.12 12.30 -16.99
N LEU A 611 -10.10 10.98 -16.87
CA LEU A 611 -10.49 10.11 -17.99
C LEU A 611 -11.99 9.86 -17.96
N MET A 612 -12.65 9.96 -19.11
CA MET A 612 -14.09 9.75 -19.27
C MET A 612 -14.39 9.05 -20.61
N HIS A 613 -15.42 8.20 -20.67
CA HIS A 613 -15.86 7.60 -21.92
C HIS A 613 -16.42 8.67 -22.90
N PRO A 614 -16.15 8.58 -24.21
CA PRO A 614 -16.69 9.55 -25.19
C PRO A 614 -18.21 9.70 -25.17
N ASP A 615 -18.95 8.62 -24.94
CA ASP A 615 -20.43 8.70 -24.83
C ASP A 615 -20.86 9.52 -23.60
N ASP A 616 -20.12 9.43 -22.49
CA ASP A 616 -20.43 10.22 -21.29
C ASP A 616 -20.13 11.70 -21.48
N LEU A 617 -19.09 12.03 -22.25
CA LEU A 617 -18.79 13.40 -22.69
C LEU A 617 -19.93 13.94 -23.56
N SER A 618 -20.30 13.18 -24.60
CA SER A 618 -21.35 13.54 -25.55
C SER A 618 -22.70 13.76 -24.86
N HIS A 619 -23.13 12.84 -23.99
CA HIS A 619 -24.36 12.97 -23.20
C HIS A 619 -24.39 14.19 -22.27
N ARG A 620 -23.22 14.76 -21.96
CA ARG A 620 -23.07 15.95 -21.10
C ARG A 620 -22.73 17.22 -21.89
N GLY A 621 -22.68 17.15 -23.22
CA GLY A 621 -22.28 18.29 -24.06
C GLY A 621 -20.84 18.74 -23.83
N LEU A 622 -19.97 17.84 -23.38
CA LEU A 622 -18.56 18.12 -23.09
C LEU A 622 -17.67 17.73 -24.28
N SER A 623 -16.60 18.49 -24.48
CA SER A 623 -15.58 18.22 -25.50
C SER A 623 -14.33 17.59 -24.89
N ASP A 624 -13.61 16.79 -25.69
CA ASP A 624 -12.30 16.28 -25.32
C ASP A 624 -11.29 17.42 -25.11
N GLY A 625 -10.54 17.39 -24.00
CA GLY A 625 -9.64 18.47 -23.58
C GLY A 625 -10.30 19.67 -22.92
N GLN A 626 -11.62 19.61 -22.62
CA GLN A 626 -12.33 20.71 -21.97
C GLN A 626 -12.00 20.76 -20.46
N GLN A 627 -11.94 21.98 -19.90
CA GLN A 627 -11.95 22.17 -18.45
C GLN A 627 -13.35 21.87 -17.88
N VAL A 628 -13.40 20.95 -16.92
CA VAL A 628 -14.62 20.51 -16.27
C VAL A 628 -14.55 20.65 -14.75
N ARG A 629 -15.70 20.87 -14.14
CA ARG A 629 -15.90 20.83 -12.70
C ARG A 629 -16.35 19.43 -12.30
N VAL A 630 -15.62 18.80 -11.36
CA VAL A 630 -16.00 17.52 -10.77
C VAL A 630 -16.37 17.76 -9.32
N SER A 631 -17.54 17.27 -8.90
CA SER A 631 -18.07 17.46 -7.54
C SER A 631 -18.50 16.15 -6.92
N SER A 632 -18.28 16.02 -5.61
CA SER A 632 -18.78 14.93 -4.77
C SER A 632 -19.50 15.51 -3.54
N ARG A 633 -19.85 14.67 -2.56
CA ARG A 633 -20.39 15.15 -1.27
C ARG A 633 -19.42 16.09 -0.55
N VAL A 634 -18.11 15.84 -0.66
CA VAL A 634 -17.10 16.47 0.22
C VAL A 634 -16.37 17.65 -0.43
N GLY A 635 -16.40 17.76 -1.76
CA GLY A 635 -15.60 18.77 -2.42
C GLY A 635 -15.86 18.91 -3.92
N VAL A 636 -15.16 19.90 -4.48
CA VAL A 636 -15.21 20.27 -5.89
C VAL A 636 -13.79 20.57 -6.36
N ILE A 637 -13.46 20.08 -7.55
CA ILE A 637 -12.19 20.36 -8.24
C ILE A 637 -12.46 20.75 -9.69
N GLU A 638 -11.50 21.41 -10.33
CA GLU A 638 -11.53 21.75 -11.75
C GLU A 638 -10.34 21.10 -12.46
N VAL A 639 -10.60 20.38 -13.55
CA VAL A 639 -9.59 19.55 -14.23
C VAL A 639 -9.92 19.41 -15.71
N GLU A 640 -8.89 19.21 -16.53
CA GLU A 640 -9.05 18.87 -17.94
C GLU A 640 -9.60 17.45 -18.07
N VAL A 641 -10.64 17.26 -18.87
CA VAL A 641 -11.17 15.93 -19.21
C VAL A 641 -10.58 15.41 -20.51
N LEU A 642 -10.25 14.12 -20.55
CA LEU A 642 -9.84 13.40 -21.74
C LEU A 642 -10.77 12.23 -22.04
N GLY A 643 -11.21 12.15 -23.29
CA GLY A 643 -11.98 11.04 -23.83
C GLY A 643 -11.13 9.76 -23.92
N SER A 644 -11.66 8.65 -23.42
CA SER A 644 -10.99 7.34 -23.48
C SER A 644 -11.99 6.20 -23.60
N LEU A 645 -11.85 5.40 -24.67
CA LEU A 645 -12.62 4.17 -24.88
C LEU A 645 -12.22 3.04 -23.92
N ASP A 646 -11.10 3.20 -23.20
CA ASP A 646 -10.68 2.25 -22.17
C ASP A 646 -11.52 2.39 -20.89
N MET A 647 -12.33 3.44 -20.75
CA MET A 647 -13.19 3.64 -19.59
C MET A 647 -14.54 2.95 -19.77
N MET A 648 -15.02 2.25 -18.74
CA MET A 648 -16.42 1.82 -18.69
C MET A 648 -17.36 3.05 -18.75
N PRO A 649 -18.41 3.05 -19.59
CA PRO A 649 -19.44 4.07 -19.53
C PRO A 649 -20.04 4.20 -18.12
N GLY A 650 -20.25 5.44 -17.67
CA GLY A 650 -20.66 5.77 -16.32
C GLY A 650 -19.50 5.93 -15.32
N VAL A 651 -18.25 5.64 -15.72
CA VAL A 651 -17.08 5.69 -14.83
C VAL A 651 -16.10 6.78 -15.29
N VAL A 652 -15.53 7.49 -14.33
CA VAL A 652 -14.44 8.45 -14.55
C VAL A 652 -13.23 8.10 -13.69
N SER A 653 -12.04 8.49 -14.13
CA SER A 653 -10.80 8.20 -13.39
C SER A 653 -9.96 9.43 -13.15
N LEU A 654 -9.44 9.58 -11.93
CA LEU A 654 -8.34 10.49 -11.58
C LEU A 654 -7.16 9.72 -11.02
N PRO A 655 -5.92 10.18 -11.26
CA PRO A 655 -4.75 9.55 -10.69
C PRO A 655 -4.57 9.95 -9.23
N HIS A 656 -4.09 9.02 -8.43
CA HIS A 656 -3.73 9.28 -7.04
C HIS A 656 -2.41 10.07 -6.93
N GLY A 657 -2.29 10.87 -5.86
CA GLY A 657 -1.03 11.51 -5.44
C GLY A 657 -0.74 12.89 -6.03
N TRP A 658 -1.63 13.46 -6.83
CA TRP A 658 -1.56 14.84 -7.33
C TRP A 658 -2.28 15.81 -6.38
N GLY A 659 -2.22 17.12 -6.67
CA GLY A 659 -2.78 18.18 -5.83
C GLY A 659 -1.73 19.08 -5.17
N HIS A 660 -0.56 19.25 -5.80
CA HIS A 660 0.60 19.95 -5.24
C HIS A 660 0.52 21.48 -5.27
N SER A 661 -0.70 22.05 -5.28
CA SER A 661 -0.94 23.49 -5.42
C SER A 661 -1.27 24.21 -4.11
N ARG A 662 -1.23 23.52 -2.97
CA ARG A 662 -1.60 24.12 -1.67
C ARG A 662 -0.58 25.19 -1.25
N SER A 663 -1.08 26.26 -0.63
CA SER A 663 -0.22 27.34 -0.13
C SER A 663 0.76 26.81 0.92
N GLY A 664 2.02 27.24 0.86
CA GLY A 664 3.08 26.81 1.79
C GLY A 664 3.89 25.58 1.34
N VAL A 665 3.44 24.84 0.32
CA VAL A 665 4.22 23.72 -0.26
C VAL A 665 5.52 24.25 -0.89
N LYS A 666 6.65 23.59 -0.61
CA LYS A 666 7.98 23.91 -1.15
C LYS A 666 8.60 22.73 -1.91
N MET A 667 7.85 22.25 -2.90
CA MET A 667 8.27 21.23 -3.87
C MET A 667 8.16 21.85 -5.27
N GLU A 668 9.22 22.50 -5.74
CA GLU A 668 9.22 23.38 -6.91
C GLU A 668 8.76 22.65 -8.19
N ILE A 669 9.32 21.47 -8.44
CA ILE A 669 8.99 20.69 -9.64
C ILE A 669 7.54 20.22 -9.59
N ALA A 670 7.07 19.74 -8.44
CA ALA A 670 5.69 19.30 -8.27
C ALA A 670 4.69 20.46 -8.43
N ARG A 671 5.03 21.66 -7.92
CA ARG A 671 4.19 22.87 -8.03
C ARG A 671 4.05 23.40 -9.45
N ASN A 672 5.01 23.14 -10.33
CA ASN A 672 4.93 23.52 -11.74
C ASN A 672 3.96 22.63 -12.54
N GLN A 673 3.58 21.46 -12.01
CA GLN A 673 2.55 20.59 -12.56
C GLN A 673 1.72 20.01 -11.41
N PRO A 674 0.89 20.83 -10.74
CA PRO A 674 0.30 20.42 -9.48
C PRO A 674 -0.76 19.33 -9.65
N GLY A 675 -1.44 19.31 -10.80
CA GLY A 675 -2.63 18.49 -11.01
C GLY A 675 -3.72 18.79 -9.97
N VAL A 676 -4.62 17.83 -9.77
CA VAL A 676 -5.69 17.90 -8.77
C VAL A 676 -5.68 16.67 -7.88
N SER A 677 -6.09 16.82 -6.63
CA SER A 677 -6.22 15.70 -5.70
C SER A 677 -7.55 14.97 -5.94
N ALA A 678 -7.48 13.69 -6.31
CA ALA A 678 -8.66 12.82 -6.30
C ALA A 678 -9.26 12.70 -4.88
N ASN A 679 -8.42 12.85 -3.85
CA ASN A 679 -8.80 12.73 -2.46
C ASN A 679 -9.49 13.97 -1.88
N ASP A 680 -9.59 15.05 -2.65
CA ASP A 680 -10.50 16.16 -2.36
C ASP A 680 -11.96 15.82 -2.74
N LEU A 681 -12.18 14.69 -3.43
CA LEU A 681 -13.50 14.19 -3.82
C LEU A 681 -13.89 12.90 -3.08
N THR A 682 -12.93 12.11 -2.59
CA THR A 682 -13.22 10.85 -1.89
C THR A 682 -13.80 11.12 -0.50
N ASP A 683 -14.86 10.39 -0.18
CA ASP A 683 -15.72 10.63 0.96
C ASP A 683 -15.23 9.87 2.20
N GLU A 684 -14.93 10.56 3.29
CA GLU A 684 -14.42 9.94 4.53
C GLU A 684 -15.42 8.98 5.20
N ARG A 685 -16.69 9.05 4.84
CA ARG A 685 -17.78 8.22 5.39
C ARG A 685 -18.02 6.95 4.58
N GLN A 686 -17.40 6.82 3.41
CA GLN A 686 -17.50 5.61 2.60
C GLN A 686 -16.34 4.70 2.93
N LEU A 687 -16.66 3.56 3.54
CA LEU A 687 -15.70 2.63 4.12
C LEU A 687 -16.15 1.19 3.83
N ASP A 688 -15.20 0.27 3.87
CA ASP A 688 -15.47 -1.12 4.22
C ASP A 688 -15.82 -1.18 5.71
N GLU A 689 -17.10 -1.26 6.07
CA GLU A 689 -17.56 -1.11 7.47
C GLU A 689 -16.93 -2.11 8.44
N LEU A 690 -16.59 -3.31 7.96
CA LEU A 690 -15.99 -4.35 8.79
C LEU A 690 -14.56 -4.00 9.19
N SER A 691 -13.69 -3.62 8.23
CA SER A 691 -12.29 -3.30 8.53
C SER A 691 -12.03 -1.82 8.84
N GLY A 692 -12.95 -0.93 8.45
CA GLY A 692 -12.76 0.51 8.45
C GLY A 692 -11.90 1.05 7.30
N ASN A 693 -11.44 0.20 6.36
CA ASN A 693 -10.66 0.65 5.21
C ASN A 693 -11.45 1.63 4.34
N ALA A 694 -10.81 2.69 3.87
CA ALA A 694 -11.48 3.70 3.05
C ALA A 694 -11.95 3.16 1.69
N ALA A 695 -13.17 3.51 1.30
CA ALA A 695 -13.66 3.31 -0.05
C ALA A 695 -13.22 4.48 -0.95
N LEU A 696 -12.17 4.26 -1.74
CA LEU A 696 -11.59 5.26 -2.66
C LEU A 696 -12.06 5.07 -4.10
N ASN A 697 -12.68 3.91 -4.41
CA ASN A 697 -13.23 3.58 -5.71
C ASN A 697 -14.74 3.44 -5.64
N GLY A 698 -15.42 3.85 -6.72
CA GLY A 698 -16.88 3.89 -6.75
C GLY A 698 -17.45 5.12 -6.07
N VAL A 699 -16.67 6.20 -5.93
CA VAL A 699 -17.13 7.44 -5.30
C VAL A 699 -18.10 8.16 -6.23
N PRO A 700 -19.34 8.44 -5.79
CA PRO A 700 -20.32 9.11 -6.66
C PRO A 700 -19.93 10.57 -6.91
N VAL A 701 -19.88 10.97 -8.19
CA VAL A 701 -19.53 12.32 -8.63
C VAL A 701 -20.47 12.85 -9.70
N GLN A 702 -20.49 14.18 -9.84
CA GLN A 702 -21.07 14.88 -10.99
C GLN A 702 -19.97 15.62 -11.76
N VAL A 703 -20.09 15.63 -13.08
CA VAL A 703 -19.17 16.34 -13.97
C VAL A 703 -19.96 17.30 -14.85
N ALA A 704 -19.55 18.57 -14.86
CA ALA A 704 -20.17 19.64 -15.64
C ALA A 704 -19.10 20.53 -16.26
N SER A 705 -19.46 21.32 -17.28
CA SER A 705 -18.60 22.39 -17.79
C SER A 705 -18.32 23.41 -16.68
N CYS A 706 -17.08 23.94 -16.62
CA CYS A 706 -16.69 24.96 -15.66
C CYS A 706 -17.53 26.25 -15.73
#